data_AF-A0A960Q3X1-F1
#
_entry.id   AF-A0A960Q3X1-F1
#
_cell.length_a   1.000
_cell.length_b   1.000
_cell.length_c   1.000
_cell.angle_alpha   90.00
_cell.angle_beta   90.00
_cell.angle_gamma   90.00
#
_symmetry.space_group_name_H-M   'P 1'
#
loop_
_entity.id
_entity.type
_entity.pdbx_description
1 polymer ?
#
loop_
_entity_poly.entity_id
_entity_poly.type
_entity_poly.pdbx_seq_one_letter_code
_entity_poly.pdbx_strand_id
1 'polypeptide(L)'
;MKNLWIKAAMALVLCVPVLADDDSLEHVNFPLNSHVVVDAFQGLNLLAEVMVKYPDLELEVVGYTDAVASDAYNKNLSLRRANSVKAYLVSRGANEAKVKVEGRGEANFVSDNESREGRFLNRRVELLLYETVDGTRKLVGYHRLIELFFGSSPAAAMQENHDAILQKLSDLEKQCGELKAALEKKLNEAPPAAAASTDNKAWGSRSVHGDLQFNGFGGVSVDLGLDENDDFTARIKGQYFRALTDSFGIQAQGEYTHYDTMNESQFDGALVYQSGHFKIGGAASYKFIEMEGLESAGIGQGALTLDYVFDKGHIGLFGTAPFDDGDVVASRYIGLTFLEETYVEVVKQVGLSFGFNLGDKAGLSGSVAKLDTDFSSDLAANLRFEWNLSDRLTWYINLERNENVISDEDSDRYATGLRWGSWAQARYMYADQVTPIDIPKIRYEMHTRQTRVGNTGPVVDAGQNQINVAAGTVTLSGTASDNEGDALTYSWAQISGPAVVLTNADKPTATFQGVAGASYTFSLTVRDTFGATGSDVVSIFMQDVPVLPPVVRFFNAIPDTINAGEFTTLAWSTENGDSVTIGGLGQVNAEGSLVLAPAQSQAYTITVTNSAGTVTETATVTVIPLEVPEPNTPPVANAGSDQVNYFEGTVVLDGSGSYDIDGDELTYQWVQINGVPVTLSGANSAKPSFTSARNRAYTFRLIVTDGKGGIDTDDVVVQTF
;
A
#
# COMPACT_ATOMS: atom_id res chain seq x y z
N MET A 1 -22.53 24.73 -2.17
CA MET A 1 -21.13 24.60 -2.61
C MET A 1 -20.13 25.22 -1.63
N LYS A 2 -20.25 26.50 -1.21
CA LYS A 2 -19.40 27.06 -0.13
C LYS A 2 -19.46 26.30 1.22
N ASN A 3 -20.63 25.81 1.63
CA ASN A 3 -20.78 25.02 2.87
C ASN A 3 -20.26 23.58 2.79
N LEU A 4 -19.90 23.08 1.60
CA LEU A 4 -19.29 21.75 1.46
C LEU A 4 -17.76 21.84 1.63
N TRP A 5 -17.16 22.95 1.22
CA TRP A 5 -15.74 23.25 1.43
C TRP A 5 -15.43 23.67 2.88
N ILE A 6 -16.36 24.34 3.57
CA ILE A 6 -16.21 24.68 5.00
C ILE A 6 -16.37 23.42 5.88
N LYS A 7 -17.27 22.49 5.52
CA LYS A 7 -17.38 21.20 6.21
C LYS A 7 -16.19 20.27 5.94
N ALA A 8 -15.62 20.32 4.73
CA ALA A 8 -14.38 19.61 4.41
C ALA A 8 -13.16 20.24 5.12
N ALA A 9 -13.15 21.55 5.33
CA ALA A 9 -12.11 22.24 6.10
C ALA A 9 -12.26 22.02 7.62
N MET A 10 -13.47 22.02 8.18
CA MET A 10 -13.70 21.68 9.59
C MET A 10 -13.43 20.20 9.90
N ALA A 11 -13.74 19.30 8.96
CA ALA A 11 -13.39 17.88 9.06
C ALA A 11 -11.87 17.61 8.97
N LEU A 12 -11.08 18.56 8.45
CA LEU A 12 -9.62 18.50 8.45
C LEU A 12 -8.99 19.22 9.66
N VAL A 13 -9.63 20.29 10.17
CA VAL A 13 -9.22 21.06 11.35
C VAL A 13 -9.45 20.28 12.65
N LEU A 14 -10.40 19.36 12.67
CA LEU A 14 -10.59 18.44 13.78
C LEU A 14 -9.46 17.37 13.82
N CYS A 15 -8.78 17.08 12.70
CA CYS A 15 -8.03 15.84 12.40
C CYS A 15 -6.71 15.52 13.15
N VAL A 16 -6.32 16.17 14.24
CA VAL A 16 -5.09 15.78 14.97
C VAL A 16 -5.28 15.93 16.50
N PRO A 17 -4.79 14.99 17.33
CA PRO A 17 -5.28 14.68 18.68
C PRO A 17 -5.11 15.81 19.71
N VAL A 18 -6.15 16.06 20.51
CA VAL A 18 -5.98 16.57 21.90
C VAL A 18 -5.66 15.37 22.79
N LEU A 19 -4.38 15.09 23.01
CA LEU A 19 -3.93 14.54 24.29
C LEU A 19 -2.51 15.00 24.54
N ALA A 20 -2.33 15.57 25.73
CA ALA A 20 -1.07 15.92 26.32
C ALA A 20 -0.09 14.73 26.31
N ASP A 21 1.21 15.04 26.16
CA ASP A 21 2.40 14.20 26.36
C ASP A 21 2.99 13.36 25.19
N ASP A 22 2.50 13.46 23.95
CA ASP A 22 3.27 12.94 22.79
C ASP A 22 3.54 14.05 21.76
N ASP A 23 4.73 14.63 21.80
CA ASP A 23 5.16 15.72 20.93
C ASP A 23 5.56 15.27 19.50
N SER A 24 5.28 14.02 19.11
CA SER A 24 5.59 13.49 17.78
C SER A 24 4.49 13.78 16.76
N LEU A 25 4.89 14.38 15.62
CA LEU A 25 3.98 14.81 14.54
C LEU A 25 3.29 13.66 13.79
N GLU A 26 3.94 12.50 13.73
CA GLU A 26 3.49 11.32 12.98
C GLU A 26 4.28 10.09 13.44
N HIS A 27 3.62 8.93 13.54
CA HIS A 27 4.26 7.63 13.75
C HIS A 27 4.30 6.89 12.41
N VAL A 28 5.44 6.91 11.71
CA VAL A 28 5.61 6.16 10.45
C VAL A 28 5.97 4.71 10.79
N ASN A 29 5.02 3.78 10.60
CA ASN A 29 5.21 2.38 10.94
C ASN A 29 5.81 1.57 9.79
N PHE A 30 6.71 0.63 10.11
CA PHE A 30 7.42 -0.20 9.15
C PHE A 30 7.14 -1.70 9.34
N PRO A 31 7.03 -2.49 8.25
CA PRO A 31 7.04 -3.95 8.32
C PRO A 31 8.30 -4.52 9.00
N LEU A 32 8.21 -5.77 9.45
CA LEU A 32 9.35 -6.52 10.00
C LEU A 32 10.52 -6.52 8.99
N ASN A 33 11.71 -6.12 9.42
CA ASN A 33 12.92 -5.96 8.58
C ASN A 33 12.82 -4.98 7.40
N SER A 34 11.75 -4.18 7.29
CA SER A 34 11.62 -3.16 6.24
C SER A 34 12.09 -1.78 6.70
N HIS A 35 12.64 -1.04 5.75
CA HIS A 35 13.05 0.36 5.86
C HIS A 35 12.58 1.19 4.67
N VAL A 36 11.74 0.64 3.78
CA VAL A 36 11.29 1.33 2.56
C VAL A 36 10.12 2.26 2.93
N VAL A 37 10.23 3.54 2.58
CA VAL A 37 9.14 4.52 2.68
C VAL A 37 8.51 4.61 1.29
N VAL A 38 7.30 4.06 1.14
CA VAL A 38 6.51 4.16 -0.10
C VAL A 38 5.69 5.44 -0.12
N ASP A 39 5.35 5.91 -1.33
CA ASP A 39 4.77 7.21 -1.69
C ASP A 39 3.37 7.54 -1.09
N ALA A 40 2.90 6.79 -0.10
CA ALA A 40 1.53 6.85 0.43
C ALA A 40 1.33 7.77 1.66
N PHE A 41 2.38 8.38 2.23
CA PHE A 41 2.24 9.24 3.41
C PHE A 41 1.91 10.69 3.01
N GLN A 42 0.62 11.04 3.00
CA GLN A 42 0.17 12.42 2.79
C GLN A 42 0.77 13.38 3.84
N GLY A 43 1.01 12.92 5.08
CA GLY A 43 1.67 13.66 6.16
C GLY A 43 3.10 14.08 5.81
N LEU A 44 3.92 13.15 5.28
CA LEU A 44 5.29 13.45 4.85
C LEU A 44 5.38 14.43 3.68
N ASN A 45 4.43 14.37 2.73
CA ASN A 45 4.38 15.35 1.63
C ASN A 45 4.07 16.76 2.14
N LEU A 46 3.06 16.88 3.02
CA LEU A 46 2.68 18.15 3.62
C LEU A 46 3.80 18.71 4.50
N LEU A 47 4.49 17.85 5.27
CA LEU A 47 5.65 18.23 6.07
C LEU A 47 6.81 18.73 5.19
N ALA A 48 7.09 18.07 4.06
CA ALA A 48 8.10 18.53 3.11
C ALA A 48 7.75 19.93 2.56
N GLU A 49 6.49 20.18 2.21
CA GLU A 49 6.03 21.51 1.76
C GLU A 49 6.21 22.58 2.84
N VAL A 50 5.92 22.27 4.11
CA VAL A 50 6.18 23.19 5.23
C VAL A 50 7.66 23.45 5.42
N MET A 51 8.51 22.43 5.36
CA MET A 51 9.97 22.61 5.47
C MET A 51 10.57 23.40 4.30
N VAL A 52 9.96 23.33 3.11
CA VAL A 52 10.33 24.18 1.95
C VAL A 52 9.90 25.63 2.19
N LYS A 53 8.68 25.83 2.70
CA LYS A 53 8.09 27.15 2.93
C LYS A 53 8.73 27.89 4.12
N TYR A 54 9.18 27.17 5.13
CA TYR A 54 9.78 27.70 6.36
C TYR A 54 11.19 27.11 6.57
N PRO A 55 12.22 27.66 5.91
CA PRO A 55 13.56 27.08 5.84
C PRO A 55 14.33 27.07 7.18
N ASP A 56 13.85 27.81 8.17
CA ASP A 56 14.47 27.90 9.50
C ASP A 56 14.13 26.71 10.40
N LEU A 57 13.08 25.97 10.07
CA LEU A 57 12.64 24.79 10.81
C LEU A 57 13.68 23.67 10.74
N GLU A 58 13.87 22.95 11.85
CA GLU A 58 14.70 21.76 11.95
C GLU A 58 13.83 20.55 12.27
N LEU A 59 14.04 19.44 11.57
CA LEU A 59 13.33 18.18 11.81
C LEU A 59 14.30 17.14 12.38
N GLU A 60 13.87 16.41 13.38
CA GLU A 60 14.56 15.26 13.94
C GLU A 60 13.69 14.02 13.73
N VAL A 61 14.27 13.02 13.07
CA VAL A 61 13.61 11.79 12.63
C VAL A 61 14.19 10.64 13.45
N VAL A 62 13.40 10.08 14.35
CA VAL A 62 13.87 9.10 15.34
C VAL A 62 13.25 7.75 15.05
N GLY A 63 14.06 6.76 14.68
CA GLY A 63 13.60 5.40 14.38
C GLY A 63 13.65 4.47 15.60
N TYR A 64 12.68 3.55 15.65
CA TYR A 64 12.55 2.51 16.66
C TYR A 64 12.29 1.13 16.04
N THR A 65 12.47 0.07 16.83
CA THR A 65 12.24 -1.33 16.46
C THR A 65 11.55 -2.10 17.59
N ASP A 66 11.03 -3.30 17.29
CA ASP A 66 10.62 -4.28 18.31
C ASP A 66 11.85 -4.99 18.91
N ALA A 67 11.66 -5.77 20.00
CA ALA A 67 12.75 -6.47 20.69
C ALA A 67 13.14 -7.83 20.08
N VAL A 68 12.79 -8.11 18.82
CA VAL A 68 12.92 -9.46 18.23
C VAL A 68 14.36 -9.79 17.84
N ALA A 69 15.17 -8.79 17.50
CA ALA A 69 16.55 -8.95 17.05
C ALA A 69 17.56 -8.44 18.09
N SER A 70 18.86 -8.62 17.84
CA SER A 70 19.89 -8.10 18.75
C SER A 70 19.94 -6.57 18.75
N ASP A 71 20.32 -5.96 19.88
CA ASP A 71 20.41 -4.50 20.05
C ASP A 71 21.20 -3.82 18.92
N ALA A 72 22.32 -4.42 18.50
CA ALA A 72 23.16 -3.91 17.42
C ALA A 72 22.46 -3.98 16.04
N TYR A 73 21.62 -4.99 15.81
CA TYR A 73 20.81 -5.10 14.60
C TYR A 73 19.65 -4.10 14.61
N ASN A 74 18.94 -4.01 15.73
CA ASN A 74 17.81 -3.11 15.96
C ASN A 74 18.20 -1.64 15.85
N LYS A 75 19.38 -1.27 16.39
CA LYS A 75 19.93 0.08 16.27
C LYS A 75 20.28 0.46 14.83
N ASN A 76 20.80 -0.48 14.04
CA ASN A 76 21.06 -0.25 12.61
C ASN A 76 19.78 -0.20 11.77
N LEU A 77 18.78 -1.03 12.10
CA LEU A 77 17.50 -1.07 11.38
C LEU A 77 16.68 0.22 11.61
N SER A 78 16.56 0.66 12.87
CA SER A 78 15.93 1.95 13.21
C SER A 78 16.62 3.14 12.51
N LEU A 79 17.95 3.17 12.49
CA LEU A 79 18.70 4.23 11.80
C LEU A 79 18.43 4.21 10.29
N ARG A 80 18.36 3.02 9.66
CA ARG A 80 18.00 2.91 8.23
C ARG A 80 16.60 3.44 7.96
N ARG A 81 15.61 3.15 8.81
CA ARG A 81 14.24 3.68 8.69
C ARG A 81 14.19 5.20 8.76
N ALA A 82 14.87 5.80 9.74
CA ALA A 82 14.97 7.26 9.86
C ALA A 82 15.64 7.89 8.62
N ASN A 83 16.69 7.25 8.09
CA ASN A 83 17.34 7.71 6.86
C ASN A 83 16.42 7.64 5.64
N SER A 84 15.57 6.62 5.52
CA SER A 84 14.62 6.53 4.41
C SER A 84 13.57 7.63 4.45
N VAL A 85 13.06 7.99 5.64
CA VAL A 85 12.14 9.13 5.79
C VAL A 85 12.85 10.45 5.45
N LYS A 86 14.09 10.64 5.89
CA LYS A 86 14.91 11.79 5.49
C LYS A 86 15.08 11.87 3.97
N ALA A 87 15.45 10.77 3.32
CA ALA A 87 15.62 10.72 1.87
C ALA A 87 14.32 11.07 1.13
N TYR A 88 13.17 10.60 1.64
CA TYR A 88 11.86 10.95 1.12
C TYR A 88 11.59 12.46 1.18
N LEU A 89 11.74 13.08 2.36
CA LEU A 89 11.51 14.52 2.55
C LEU A 89 12.44 15.37 1.68
N VAL A 90 13.72 14.99 1.57
CA VAL A 90 14.71 15.68 0.72
C VAL A 90 14.32 15.56 -0.76
N SER A 91 13.82 14.41 -1.21
CA SER A 91 13.34 14.24 -2.58
C SER A 91 12.16 15.15 -2.95
N ARG A 92 11.39 15.57 -1.93
CA ARG A 92 10.24 16.50 -2.04
C ARG A 92 10.63 17.97 -1.79
N GLY A 93 11.93 18.25 -1.62
CA GLY A 93 12.47 19.61 -1.56
C GLY A 93 12.89 20.09 -0.17
N ALA A 94 12.70 19.31 0.89
CA ALA A 94 13.16 19.69 2.22
C ALA A 94 14.69 19.81 2.27
N ASN A 95 15.21 20.79 3.03
CA ASN A 95 16.64 21.01 3.14
C ASN A 95 17.30 19.89 3.98
N GLU A 96 18.20 19.11 3.35
CA GLU A 96 18.88 17.98 3.98
C GLU A 96 19.63 18.35 5.27
N ALA A 97 20.23 19.54 5.33
CA ALA A 97 20.97 20.01 6.49
C ALA A 97 20.08 20.29 7.70
N LYS A 98 18.77 20.46 7.47
CA LYS A 98 17.75 20.71 8.49
C LYS A 98 17.07 19.43 8.98
N VAL A 99 17.37 18.28 8.39
CA VAL A 99 16.82 16.97 8.80
C VAL A 99 17.90 16.14 9.48
N LYS A 100 17.77 15.93 10.80
CA LYS A 100 18.63 15.05 11.61
C LYS A 100 17.95 13.70 11.78
N VAL A 101 18.75 12.63 11.85
CA VAL A 101 18.27 11.25 12.00
C VAL A 101 18.91 10.59 13.21
N GLU A 102 18.13 9.83 13.95
CA GLU A 102 18.58 9.02 15.08
C GLU A 102 17.96 7.61 14.99
N GLY A 103 18.73 6.57 15.31
CA GLY A 103 18.22 5.20 15.46
C GLY A 103 18.35 4.75 16.91
N ARG A 104 17.21 4.56 17.60
CA ARG A 104 17.16 4.19 19.01
C ARG A 104 16.99 2.69 19.26
N GLY A 105 16.82 1.89 18.21
CA GLY A 105 16.61 0.45 18.33
C GLY A 105 15.34 0.14 19.11
N GLU A 106 15.42 -0.79 20.05
CA GLU A 106 14.29 -1.28 20.85
C GLU A 106 14.03 -0.46 22.13
N ALA A 107 14.65 0.70 22.29
CA ALA A 107 14.39 1.58 23.43
C ALA A 107 12.97 2.18 23.36
N ASN A 108 12.35 2.43 24.52
CA ASN A 108 11.07 3.15 24.65
C ASN A 108 9.90 2.53 23.86
N PHE A 109 9.50 1.31 24.27
CA PHE A 109 8.27 0.69 23.78
C PHE A 109 7.05 1.55 24.14
N VAL A 110 6.14 1.73 23.18
CA VAL A 110 4.86 2.42 23.34
C VAL A 110 3.70 1.42 23.53
N SER A 111 3.97 0.14 23.32
CA SER A 111 3.02 -0.95 23.50
C SER A 111 3.73 -2.24 23.92
N ASP A 112 2.96 -3.27 24.24
CA ASP A 112 3.50 -4.58 24.61
C ASP A 112 4.36 -5.17 23.48
N ASN A 113 5.31 -6.03 23.81
CA ASN A 113 6.19 -6.66 22.81
C ASN A 113 5.86 -8.15 22.58
N GLU A 114 4.79 -8.65 23.20
CA GLU A 114 4.39 -10.06 23.16
C GLU A 114 3.36 -10.34 22.06
N SER A 115 2.45 -9.42 21.81
CA SER A 115 1.46 -9.46 20.74
C SER A 115 2.07 -9.04 19.40
N ARG A 116 1.45 -9.47 18.31
CA ARG A 116 1.90 -9.10 16.95
C ARG A 116 1.64 -7.61 16.70
N GLU A 117 0.56 -7.11 17.27
CA GLU A 117 0.01 -5.76 17.24
C GLU A 117 0.90 -4.80 18.05
N GLY A 118 1.27 -5.15 19.29
CA GLY A 118 2.17 -4.35 20.11
C GLY A 118 3.58 -4.26 19.54
N ARG A 119 4.12 -5.36 18.98
CA ARG A 119 5.38 -5.31 18.20
C ARG A 119 5.28 -4.40 16.97
N PHE A 120 4.11 -4.25 16.36
CA PHE A 120 3.91 -3.34 15.25
C PHE A 120 3.97 -1.87 15.68
N LEU A 121 3.33 -1.53 16.80
CA LEU A 121 3.38 -0.17 17.38
C LEU A 121 4.81 0.23 17.81
N ASN A 122 5.64 -0.74 18.17
CA ASN A 122 7.06 -0.49 18.49
C ASN A 122 7.95 -0.32 17.23
N ARG A 123 7.51 -0.73 16.04
CA ARG A 123 8.24 -0.56 14.76
C ARG A 123 7.91 0.77 14.08
N ARG A 124 8.27 1.89 14.72
CA ARG A 124 7.89 3.26 14.31
C ARG A 124 9.07 4.17 13.96
N VAL A 125 8.77 5.31 13.34
CA VAL A 125 9.62 6.50 13.27
C VAL A 125 8.81 7.69 13.78
N GLU A 126 9.38 8.43 14.73
CA GLU A 126 8.83 9.67 15.28
C GLU A 126 9.44 10.88 14.56
N LEU A 127 8.61 11.90 14.32
CA LEU A 127 8.99 13.16 13.68
C LEU A 127 8.87 14.31 14.69
N LEU A 128 9.99 14.94 15.01
CA LEU A 128 10.07 16.03 15.98
C LEU A 128 10.53 17.31 15.27
N LEU A 129 9.62 18.28 15.14
CA LEU A 129 9.89 19.54 14.44
C LEU A 129 10.27 20.63 15.43
N TYR A 130 11.29 21.41 15.11
CA TYR A 130 11.85 22.45 15.96
C TYR A 130 11.91 23.79 15.21
N GLU A 131 11.67 24.87 15.94
CA GLU A 131 11.82 26.25 15.48
C GLU A 131 12.80 26.97 16.41
N THR A 132 13.57 27.91 15.87
CA THR A 132 14.42 28.79 16.69
C THR A 132 13.65 30.05 17.02
N VAL A 133 13.24 30.18 18.29
CA VAL A 133 12.54 31.37 18.81
C VAL A 133 13.46 32.07 19.80
N ASP A 134 13.80 33.33 19.54
CA ASP A 134 14.70 34.15 20.37
C ASP A 134 16.06 33.49 20.65
N GLY A 135 16.62 32.80 19.64
CA GLY A 135 17.90 32.09 19.74
C GLY A 135 17.84 30.77 20.51
N THR A 136 16.66 30.34 20.95
CA THR A 136 16.45 29.05 21.64
C THR A 136 15.73 28.07 20.72
N ARG A 137 16.28 26.86 20.55
CA ARG A 137 15.63 25.75 19.84
C ARG A 137 14.46 25.27 20.69
N LYS A 138 13.23 25.44 20.19
CA LYS A 138 12.01 24.98 20.84
C LYS A 138 11.31 23.97 19.95
N LEU A 139 10.74 22.95 20.57
CA LEU A 139 9.89 22.00 19.86
C LEU A 139 8.63 22.73 19.42
N VAL A 140 8.24 22.52 18.16
CA VAL A 140 7.08 23.16 17.56
C VAL A 140 5.84 22.45 18.10
N GLY A 141 5.19 23.07 19.08
CA GLY A 141 3.95 22.56 19.64
C GLY A 141 2.81 22.58 18.63
N TYR A 142 1.78 21.78 18.92
CA TYR A 142 0.63 21.52 18.04
C TYR A 142 -0.04 22.77 17.44
N HIS A 143 -0.31 23.79 18.25
CA HIS A 143 -0.91 25.05 17.78
C HIS A 143 -0.08 25.75 16.71
N ARG A 144 1.25 25.70 16.84
CA ARG A 144 2.18 26.30 15.89
C ARG A 144 2.26 25.51 14.58
N LEU A 145 2.08 24.18 14.63
CA LEU A 145 2.02 23.33 13.44
C LEU A 145 0.83 23.69 12.55
N ILE A 146 -0.36 23.86 13.13
CA ILE A 146 -1.58 24.25 12.39
C ILE A 146 -1.38 25.59 11.67
N GLU A 147 -0.76 26.57 12.32
CA GLU A 147 -0.44 27.86 11.70
C GLU A 147 0.50 27.73 10.50
N LEU A 148 1.52 26.86 10.59
CA LEU A 148 2.49 26.62 9.52
C LEU A 148 1.82 25.95 8.30
N PHE A 149 0.92 24.99 8.54
CA PHE A 149 0.21 24.28 7.46
C PHE A 149 -0.89 25.14 6.79
N PHE A 150 -1.67 25.90 7.56
CA PHE A 150 -2.93 26.50 7.07
C PHE A 150 -3.01 28.03 7.13
N GLY A 151 -2.03 28.71 7.75
CA GLY A 151 -1.89 30.17 7.67
C GLY A 151 -2.89 31.02 8.48
N SER A 152 -3.80 30.43 9.27
CA SER A 152 -4.67 31.17 10.20
C SER A 152 -4.97 30.36 11.46
N SER A 153 -5.03 31.02 12.64
CA SER A 153 -5.19 30.34 13.92
C SER A 153 -6.66 30.04 14.27
N PRO A 154 -6.94 28.98 15.04
CA PRO A 154 -8.29 28.61 15.51
C PRO A 154 -9.04 29.73 16.26
N ALA A 155 -8.31 30.69 16.85
CA ALA A 155 -8.89 31.81 17.58
C ALA A 155 -9.80 32.69 16.70
N ALA A 156 -9.51 32.83 15.40
CA ALA A 156 -10.36 33.60 14.49
C ALA A 156 -11.70 32.91 14.17
N ALA A 157 -11.72 31.57 14.14
CA ALA A 157 -12.93 30.78 13.91
C ALA A 157 -13.81 30.67 15.17
N MET A 158 -13.19 30.63 16.35
CA MET A 158 -13.89 30.62 17.64
C MET A 158 -14.65 31.93 17.89
N GLN A 159 -14.11 33.05 17.40
CA GLN A 159 -14.72 34.37 17.53
C GLN A 159 -15.95 34.55 16.62
N GLU A 160 -15.95 33.94 15.44
CA GLU A 160 -17.13 33.90 14.54
C GLU A 160 -18.28 33.06 15.14
N ASN A 161 -17.95 31.96 15.83
CA ASN A 161 -18.93 31.14 16.54
C ASN A 161 -19.48 31.82 17.81
N HIS A 162 -18.64 32.51 18.56
CA HIS A 162 -19.06 33.32 19.71
C HIS A 162 -20.07 34.41 19.30
N ASP A 163 -19.80 35.12 18.21
CA ASP A 163 -20.71 36.15 17.68
C ASP A 163 -22.04 35.54 17.19
N ALA A 164 -22.01 34.34 16.60
CA ALA A 164 -23.21 33.61 16.20
C ALA A 164 -24.04 33.10 17.39
N ILE A 165 -23.40 32.72 18.49
CA ILE A 165 -24.06 32.32 19.74
C ILE A 165 -24.72 33.53 20.42
N LEU A 166 -24.01 34.65 20.50
CA LEU A 166 -24.58 35.91 21.02
C LEU A 166 -25.78 36.39 20.19
N GLN A 167 -25.74 36.21 18.88
CA GLN A 167 -26.86 36.48 17.98
C GLN A 167 -28.08 35.59 18.31
N LYS A 168 -27.86 34.28 18.50
CA LYS A 168 -28.93 33.33 18.85
C LYS A 168 -29.53 33.61 20.23
N LEU A 169 -28.71 33.99 21.23
CA LEU A 169 -29.19 34.37 22.56
C LEU A 169 -30.10 35.62 22.48
N SER A 170 -29.68 36.62 21.71
CA SER A 170 -30.46 37.84 21.46
C SER A 170 -31.80 37.54 20.77
N ASP A 171 -31.81 36.63 19.80
CA ASP A 171 -33.03 36.18 19.13
C ASP A 171 -33.97 35.41 20.08
N LEU A 172 -33.42 34.66 21.05
CA LEU A 172 -34.19 33.93 22.06
C LEU A 172 -34.84 34.87 23.08
N GLU A 173 -34.10 35.88 23.57
CA GLU A 173 -34.62 36.92 24.46
C GLU A 173 -35.80 37.67 23.81
N LYS A 174 -35.69 37.97 22.52
CA LYS A 174 -36.75 38.59 21.74
C LYS A 174 -37.99 37.69 21.65
N GLN A 175 -37.83 36.40 21.38
CA GLN A 175 -38.94 35.45 21.32
C GLN A 175 -39.65 35.28 22.67
N CYS A 176 -38.90 35.23 23.78
CA CYS A 176 -39.48 35.23 25.13
C CYS A 176 -40.28 36.50 25.43
N GLY A 177 -39.80 37.66 25.00
CA GLY A 177 -40.53 38.93 25.11
C GLY A 177 -41.84 38.95 24.31
N GLU A 178 -41.82 38.45 23.08
CA GLU A 178 -43.00 38.33 22.21
C GLU A 178 -44.03 37.33 22.79
N LEU A 179 -43.57 36.20 23.34
CA LEU A 179 -44.43 35.20 23.98
C LEU A 179 -45.10 35.77 25.24
N LYS A 180 -44.35 36.51 26.07
CA LYS A 180 -44.88 37.21 27.25
C LYS A 180 -45.98 38.20 26.86
N ALA A 181 -45.74 39.02 25.84
CA ALA A 181 -46.73 39.99 25.36
C ALA A 181 -47.99 39.30 24.78
N ALA A 182 -47.83 38.18 24.08
CA ALA A 182 -48.94 37.38 23.58
C ALA A 182 -49.77 36.76 24.71
N LEU A 183 -49.11 36.30 25.79
CA LEU A 183 -49.76 35.73 26.98
C LEU A 183 -50.53 36.80 27.76
N GLU A 184 -49.94 37.98 27.97
CA GLU A 184 -50.60 39.13 28.62
C GLU A 184 -51.82 39.62 27.83
N LYS A 185 -51.73 39.62 26.49
CA LYS A 185 -52.86 39.94 25.61
C LYS A 185 -54.00 38.91 25.73
N LYS A 186 -53.67 37.61 25.71
CA LYS A 186 -54.64 36.51 25.90
C LYS A 186 -55.30 36.56 27.29
N LEU A 187 -54.57 36.96 28.32
CA LEU A 187 -55.07 37.09 29.69
C LEU A 187 -56.05 38.26 29.83
N ASN A 188 -55.82 39.37 29.11
CA ASN A 188 -56.71 40.55 29.10
C ASN A 188 -57.94 40.38 28.18
N GLU A 189 -57.93 39.41 27.27
CA GLU A 189 -59.06 39.06 26.38
C GLU A 189 -59.97 37.95 26.95
N ALA A 190 -59.64 37.38 28.11
CA ALA A 190 -60.44 36.33 28.76
C ALA A 190 -61.78 36.90 29.29
N PRO A 191 -62.93 36.28 29.01
CA PRO A 191 -64.23 36.77 29.50
C PRO A 191 -64.30 36.70 31.04
N PRO A 192 -65.00 37.64 31.70
CA PRO A 192 -65.16 37.58 33.15
C PRO A 192 -65.89 36.28 33.51
N ALA A 193 -65.36 35.55 34.50
CA ALA A 193 -65.91 34.29 34.95
C ALA A 193 -67.41 34.43 35.23
N ALA A 194 -68.21 33.60 34.54
CA ALA A 194 -69.65 33.53 34.77
C ALA A 194 -69.92 33.17 36.23
N ALA A 195 -70.78 33.97 36.87
CA ALA A 195 -71.26 33.74 38.23
C ALA A 195 -71.86 32.32 38.33
N ALA A 196 -71.21 31.45 39.09
CA ALA A 196 -71.77 30.18 39.49
C ALA A 196 -72.83 30.40 40.59
N SER A 197 -73.89 29.63 40.50
CA SER A 197 -75.20 29.77 41.14
C SER A 197 -75.21 29.88 42.66
N THR A 198 -76.08 30.76 43.16
CA THR A 198 -76.58 30.80 44.54
C THR A 198 -77.64 29.70 44.76
N ASP A 199 -77.33 28.68 45.57
CA ASP A 199 -78.23 28.10 46.60
C ASP A 199 -77.70 26.77 47.19
N ASN A 200 -77.11 26.80 48.39
CA ASN A 200 -77.69 26.19 49.60
C ASN A 200 -76.77 26.26 50.84
N LYS A 201 -77.25 27.02 51.84
CA LYS A 201 -77.32 26.71 53.28
C LYS A 201 -76.07 26.18 54.02
N ALA A 202 -75.36 27.13 54.61
CA ALA A 202 -74.95 27.20 56.03
C ALA A 202 -74.51 25.90 56.75
N TRP A 203 -73.19 25.73 56.85
CA TRP A 203 -72.54 25.35 58.11
C TRP A 203 -71.17 26.03 58.20
N GLY A 204 -71.06 27.02 59.09
CA GLY A 204 -69.79 27.54 59.61
C GLY A 204 -68.91 28.32 58.63
N SER A 205 -69.07 29.63 58.62
CA SER A 205 -68.02 30.55 58.20
C SER A 205 -66.72 30.28 58.98
N ARG A 206 -65.73 29.68 58.33
CA ARG A 206 -64.32 29.91 58.65
C ARG A 206 -63.77 30.75 57.51
N SER A 207 -63.54 32.03 57.78
CA SER A 207 -62.70 32.85 56.92
C SER A 207 -61.32 32.18 56.85
N VAL A 208 -60.98 31.58 55.72
CA VAL A 208 -59.59 31.24 55.40
C VAL A 208 -59.09 32.32 54.45
N HIS A 209 -58.97 33.54 54.96
CA HIS A 209 -57.92 34.45 54.49
C HIS A 209 -56.67 34.07 55.29
N GLY A 210 -55.84 33.23 54.69
CA GLY A 210 -54.43 33.07 55.03
C GLY A 210 -53.71 32.96 53.70
N ASP A 211 -52.70 33.81 53.47
CA ASP A 211 -51.91 33.82 52.25
C ASP A 211 -51.51 32.39 51.84
N LEU A 212 -51.81 32.01 50.58
CA LEU A 212 -51.37 30.74 49.99
C LEU A 212 -49.86 30.58 50.23
N GLN A 213 -49.47 29.63 51.09
CA GLN A 213 -48.10 29.55 51.66
C GLN A 213 -47.00 29.52 50.59
N PHE A 214 -47.26 28.84 49.47
CA PHE A 214 -46.27 28.63 48.42
C PHE A 214 -46.37 29.64 47.27
N ASN A 215 -47.21 30.67 47.36
CA ASN A 215 -47.49 31.54 46.22
C ASN A 215 -46.43 32.65 46.04
N GLY A 216 -45.75 32.63 44.90
CA GLY A 216 -44.72 33.58 44.51
C GLY A 216 -43.30 33.06 44.73
N PHE A 217 -42.37 33.98 44.99
CA PHE A 217 -40.98 33.63 45.24
C PHE A 217 -40.83 32.92 46.58
N GLY A 218 -40.33 31.68 46.52
CA GLY A 218 -40.26 30.79 47.66
C GLY A 218 -39.07 31.03 48.56
N GLY A 219 -37.93 31.35 47.95
CA GLY A 219 -36.73 31.71 48.67
C GLY A 219 -35.46 31.49 47.87
N VAL A 220 -34.36 31.95 48.46
CA VAL A 220 -32.99 31.62 48.07
C VAL A 220 -32.39 30.76 49.17
N SER A 221 -31.70 29.69 48.79
CA SER A 221 -30.82 28.96 49.69
C SER A 221 -29.38 29.04 49.23
N VAL A 222 -28.47 29.10 50.20
CA VAL A 222 -27.03 28.99 49.98
C VAL A 222 -26.51 27.91 50.93
N ASP A 223 -25.70 26.99 50.43
CA ASP A 223 -25.00 26.01 51.24
C ASP A 223 -23.54 25.87 50.84
N LEU A 224 -22.71 25.59 51.83
CA LEU A 224 -21.30 25.25 51.70
C LEU A 224 -21.12 23.81 52.16
N GLY A 225 -20.30 23.06 51.44
CA GLY A 225 -20.09 21.65 51.74
C GLY A 225 -18.74 21.14 51.28
N LEU A 226 -18.56 19.85 51.49
CA LEU A 226 -17.43 19.07 50.99
C LEU A 226 -17.97 17.93 50.12
N ASP A 227 -17.23 17.56 49.10
CA ASP A 227 -17.48 16.34 48.33
C ASP A 227 -16.76 15.12 48.95
N GLU A 228 -16.77 13.98 48.26
CA GLU A 228 -16.14 12.72 48.67
C GLU A 228 -14.62 12.83 48.89
N ASN A 229 -13.97 13.81 48.26
CA ASN A 229 -12.52 14.02 48.31
C ASN A 229 -12.11 15.09 49.34
N ASP A 230 -13.06 15.55 50.16
CA ASP A 230 -12.91 16.71 51.06
C ASP A 230 -12.66 18.04 50.31
N ASP A 231 -13.02 18.12 49.03
CA ASP A 231 -12.89 19.35 48.24
C ASP A 231 -14.10 20.28 48.45
N PHE A 232 -13.84 21.59 48.39
CA PHE A 232 -14.84 22.59 48.73
C PHE A 232 -15.94 22.68 47.67
N THR A 233 -17.19 22.71 48.13
CA THR A 233 -18.36 22.95 47.28
C THR A 233 -19.21 24.10 47.78
N ALA A 234 -19.80 24.85 46.85
CA ALA A 234 -20.73 25.94 47.16
C ALA A 234 -21.93 25.88 46.23
N ARG A 235 -23.14 26.00 46.78
CA ARG A 235 -24.38 25.97 46.02
C ARG A 235 -25.27 27.16 46.35
N ILE A 236 -25.86 27.74 45.32
CA ILE A 236 -26.97 28.70 45.43
C ILE A 236 -28.18 28.17 44.68
N LYS A 237 -29.35 28.25 45.29
CA LYS A 237 -30.61 27.78 44.69
C LYS A 237 -31.73 28.79 44.91
N GLY A 238 -32.46 29.10 43.85
CA GLY A 238 -33.67 29.91 43.88
C GLY A 238 -34.90 29.07 43.54
N GLN A 239 -36.01 29.29 44.24
CA GLN A 239 -37.25 28.53 44.00
C GLN A 239 -38.46 29.44 43.90
N TYR A 240 -39.35 29.11 42.97
CA TYR A 240 -40.59 29.81 42.70
C TYR A 240 -41.73 28.80 42.51
N PHE A 241 -42.91 29.11 43.05
CA PHE A 241 -44.13 28.37 42.79
C PHE A 241 -45.30 29.33 42.74
N ARG A 242 -46.28 29.02 41.91
CA ARG A 242 -47.52 29.79 41.87
C ARG A 242 -48.68 28.84 41.67
N ALA A 243 -49.59 28.83 42.64
CA ALA A 243 -50.91 28.26 42.44
C ALA A 243 -51.70 29.14 41.47
N LEU A 244 -52.15 28.54 40.37
CA LEU A 244 -53.01 29.19 39.38
C LEU A 244 -54.48 28.92 39.69
N THR A 245 -54.77 27.77 40.29
CA THR A 245 -56.05 27.38 40.89
C THR A 245 -55.77 26.58 42.17
N ASP A 246 -56.82 26.17 42.89
CA ASP A 246 -56.67 25.32 44.09
C ASP A 246 -56.01 23.97 43.77
N SER A 247 -56.13 23.49 42.53
CA SER A 247 -55.63 22.17 42.09
C SER A 247 -54.48 22.24 41.09
N PHE A 248 -54.07 23.41 40.61
CA PHE A 248 -53.07 23.53 39.56
C PHE A 248 -52.06 24.63 39.85
N GLY A 249 -50.77 24.30 39.69
CA GLY A 249 -49.67 25.21 39.95
C GLY A 249 -48.52 25.06 38.97
N ILE A 250 -47.70 26.10 38.90
CA ILE A 250 -46.44 26.13 38.15
C ILE A 250 -45.28 26.27 39.13
N GLN A 251 -44.17 25.61 38.83
CA GLN A 251 -42.94 25.65 39.62
C GLN A 251 -41.76 25.96 38.71
N ALA A 252 -40.82 26.74 39.24
CA ALA A 252 -39.52 26.94 38.61
C ALA A 252 -38.41 26.88 39.67
N GLN A 253 -37.27 26.30 39.32
CA GLN A 253 -36.07 26.30 40.16
C GLN A 253 -34.84 26.64 39.31
N GLY A 254 -33.89 27.33 39.93
CA GLY A 254 -32.57 27.57 39.36
C GLY A 254 -31.52 27.26 40.41
N GLU A 255 -30.48 26.56 40.03
CA GLU A 255 -29.41 26.12 40.91
C GLU A 255 -28.06 26.32 40.22
N TYR A 256 -27.08 26.81 40.96
CA TYR A 256 -25.68 26.85 40.55
C TYR A 256 -24.85 26.20 41.65
N THR A 257 -24.05 25.21 41.28
CA THR A 257 -23.12 24.53 42.18
C THR A 257 -21.71 24.65 41.63
N HIS A 258 -20.79 25.10 42.47
CA HIS A 258 -19.36 25.11 42.23
C HIS A 258 -18.72 23.94 42.98
N TYR A 259 -17.90 23.19 42.27
CA TYR A 259 -16.96 22.18 42.74
C TYR A 259 -15.54 22.65 42.36
N ASP A 260 -14.49 22.02 42.88
CA ASP A 260 -13.11 22.45 42.63
C ASP A 260 -12.74 22.45 41.13
N THR A 261 -13.10 21.37 40.42
CA THR A 261 -12.77 21.16 39.00
C THR A 261 -13.96 21.34 38.05
N MET A 262 -15.14 21.71 38.56
CA MET A 262 -16.37 21.75 37.78
C MET A 262 -17.37 22.79 38.28
N ASN A 263 -18.14 23.36 37.36
CA ASN A 263 -19.33 24.14 37.64
C ASN A 263 -20.56 23.52 36.99
N GLU A 264 -21.67 23.52 37.72
CA GLU A 264 -22.95 23.05 37.22
C GLU A 264 -24.04 24.10 37.42
N SER A 265 -24.82 24.34 36.37
CA SER A 265 -26.04 25.14 36.43
C SER A 265 -27.23 24.28 36.05
N GLN A 266 -28.29 24.28 36.85
CA GLN A 266 -29.53 23.58 36.53
C GLN A 266 -30.72 24.53 36.56
N PHE A 267 -31.57 24.42 35.55
CA PHE A 267 -32.86 25.11 35.48
C PHE A 267 -33.99 24.09 35.34
N ASP A 268 -35.01 24.24 36.18
CA ASP A 268 -36.15 23.36 36.22
C ASP A 268 -37.45 24.13 36.01
N GLY A 269 -38.34 23.58 35.17
CA GLY A 269 -39.72 24.01 35.06
C GLY A 269 -40.66 22.83 35.30
N ALA A 270 -41.70 23.02 36.11
CA ALA A 270 -42.68 21.96 36.36
C ALA A 270 -44.12 22.45 36.40
N LEU A 271 -45.02 21.58 35.96
CA LEU A 271 -46.46 21.69 36.14
C LEU A 271 -46.91 20.73 37.24
N VAL A 272 -47.79 21.20 38.10
CA VAL A 272 -48.29 20.42 39.23
C VAL A 272 -49.80 20.42 39.23
N TYR A 273 -50.38 19.22 39.34
CA TYR A 273 -51.81 19.05 39.59
C TYR A 273 -52.00 18.30 40.91
N GLN A 274 -52.87 18.81 41.78
CA GLN A 274 -53.19 18.17 43.05
C GLN A 274 -54.71 18.11 43.25
N SER A 275 -55.20 16.94 43.61
CA SER A 275 -56.59 16.71 43.97
C SER A 275 -56.66 15.97 45.30
N GLY A 276 -57.04 16.68 46.36
CA GLY A 276 -57.02 16.13 47.71
C GLY A 276 -55.61 15.68 48.10
N HIS A 277 -55.49 14.42 48.50
CA HIS A 277 -54.24 13.80 48.93
C HIS A 277 -53.34 13.35 47.78
N PHE A 278 -53.74 13.45 46.52
CA PHE A 278 -52.94 12.97 45.38
C PHE A 278 -52.41 14.15 44.57
N LYS A 279 -51.10 14.16 44.35
CA LYS A 279 -50.38 15.15 43.56
C LYS A 279 -49.62 14.46 42.43
N ILE A 280 -49.73 15.00 41.23
CA ILE A 280 -48.99 14.56 40.05
C ILE A 280 -48.18 15.74 39.52
N GLY A 281 -46.92 15.47 39.22
CA GLY A 281 -45.97 16.45 38.70
C GLY A 281 -45.40 16.03 37.36
N GLY A 282 -45.20 17.00 36.47
CA GLY A 282 -44.38 16.83 35.27
C GLY A 282 -43.33 17.93 35.22
N ALA A 283 -42.05 17.57 35.15
CA ALA A 283 -40.94 18.51 35.11
C ALA A 283 -40.08 18.31 33.87
N ALA A 284 -39.51 19.42 33.38
CA ALA A 284 -38.43 19.44 32.41
C ALA A 284 -37.26 20.20 33.05
N SER A 285 -36.11 19.54 33.06
CA SER A 285 -34.87 20.04 33.66
C SER A 285 -33.80 20.13 32.59
N TYR A 286 -33.01 21.19 32.64
CA TYR A 286 -31.80 21.35 31.83
C TYR A 286 -30.62 21.61 32.76
N LYS A 287 -29.49 20.93 32.53
CA LYS A 287 -28.24 21.13 33.24
C LYS A 287 -27.15 21.52 32.24
N PHE A 288 -26.39 22.56 32.58
CA PHE A 288 -25.17 22.97 31.92
C PHE A 288 -23.98 22.59 32.80
N ILE A 289 -23.00 21.92 32.19
CA ILE A 289 -21.82 21.39 32.86
C ILE A 289 -20.58 22.04 32.24
N GLU A 290 -19.73 22.60 33.10
CA GLU A 290 -18.44 23.17 32.71
C GLU A 290 -17.36 22.51 33.57
N MET A 291 -16.55 21.65 32.95
CA MET A 291 -15.44 20.95 33.62
C MET A 291 -14.11 21.52 33.14
N GLU A 292 -13.12 21.60 34.04
CA GLU A 292 -11.78 22.04 33.68
C GLU A 292 -11.17 21.12 32.61
N GLY A 293 -10.71 21.72 31.50
CA GLY A 293 -10.07 20.99 30.40
C GLY A 293 -11.03 20.35 29.38
N LEU A 294 -12.35 20.53 29.53
CA LEU A 294 -13.36 19.99 28.62
C LEU A 294 -14.25 21.09 28.01
N GLU A 295 -14.93 20.77 26.92
CA GLU A 295 -15.99 21.60 26.36
C GLU A 295 -17.25 21.55 27.24
N SER A 296 -18.04 22.63 27.22
CA SER A 296 -19.29 22.70 27.98
C SER A 296 -20.35 21.76 27.39
N ALA A 297 -21.07 21.03 28.24
CA ALA A 297 -22.21 20.21 27.85
C ALA A 297 -23.55 20.78 28.32
N GLY A 298 -24.59 20.63 27.49
CA GLY A 298 -25.97 20.85 27.85
C GLY A 298 -26.76 19.54 27.80
N ILE A 299 -27.38 19.16 28.92
CA ILE A 299 -28.17 17.92 29.01
C ILE A 299 -29.55 18.18 29.60
N GLY A 300 -30.52 17.34 29.23
CA GLY A 300 -31.92 17.56 29.50
C GLY A 300 -32.67 16.30 29.91
N GLN A 301 -33.51 16.43 30.93
CA GLN A 301 -34.28 15.32 31.52
C GLN A 301 -35.73 15.70 31.75
N GLY A 302 -36.64 14.81 31.37
CA GLY A 302 -38.04 14.85 31.77
C GLY A 302 -38.28 14.00 33.02
N ALA A 303 -39.13 14.48 33.92
CA ALA A 303 -39.54 13.73 35.12
C ALA A 303 -41.06 13.70 35.29
N LEU A 304 -41.57 12.57 35.78
CA LEU A 304 -42.94 12.42 36.25
C LEU A 304 -42.92 12.03 37.73
N THR A 305 -43.77 12.67 38.53
CA THR A 305 -43.92 12.38 39.97
C THR A 305 -45.37 12.04 40.30
N LEU A 306 -45.53 11.14 41.28
CA LEU A 306 -46.82 10.82 41.89
C LEU A 306 -46.66 10.78 43.40
N ASP A 307 -47.30 11.72 44.09
CA ASP A 307 -47.12 11.95 45.51
C ASP A 307 -48.46 11.77 46.26
N TYR A 308 -48.39 11.12 47.42
CA TYR A 308 -49.44 11.12 48.42
C TYR A 308 -49.12 12.17 49.49
N VAL A 309 -49.96 13.19 49.58
CA VAL A 309 -49.82 14.37 50.45
C VAL A 309 -50.72 14.23 51.67
N PHE A 310 -50.17 14.46 52.86
CA PHE A 310 -50.88 14.44 54.14
C PHE A 310 -50.45 15.64 54.99
N ASP A 311 -51.20 15.94 56.06
CA ASP A 311 -51.03 17.18 56.83
C ASP A 311 -49.59 17.47 57.28
N LYS A 312 -48.80 16.42 57.52
CA LYS A 312 -47.42 16.51 58.01
C LYS A 312 -46.36 16.22 56.95
N GLY A 313 -46.71 16.09 55.67
CA GLY A 313 -45.71 15.71 54.68
C GLY A 313 -46.24 15.09 53.38
N HIS A 314 -45.34 14.44 52.67
CA HIS A 314 -45.65 13.65 51.49
C HIS A 314 -44.71 12.46 51.37
N ILE A 315 -45.17 11.46 50.62
CA ILE A 315 -44.34 10.38 50.09
C ILE A 315 -44.71 10.24 48.63
N GLY A 316 -43.72 10.15 47.75
CA GLY A 316 -43.93 10.07 46.32
C GLY A 316 -43.04 9.07 45.62
N LEU A 317 -43.41 8.78 44.39
CA LEU A 317 -42.63 8.03 43.41
C LEU A 317 -42.27 8.97 42.28
N PHE A 318 -41.11 8.75 41.67
CA PHE A 318 -40.74 9.44 40.44
C PHE A 318 -40.02 8.51 39.47
N GLY A 319 -40.06 8.90 38.20
CA GLY A 319 -39.25 8.32 37.14
C GLY A 319 -38.79 9.40 36.19
N THR A 320 -37.61 9.21 35.60
CA THR A 320 -37.02 10.18 34.67
C THR A 320 -36.55 9.52 33.38
N ALA A 321 -36.43 10.33 32.33
CA ALA A 321 -35.83 9.94 31.07
C ALA A 321 -35.15 11.15 30.40
N PRO A 322 -34.05 10.93 29.65
CA PRO A 322 -33.47 11.97 28.81
C PRO A 322 -34.43 12.45 27.73
N PHE A 323 -34.31 13.71 27.37
CA PHE A 323 -34.78 14.22 26.08
C PHE A 323 -33.69 14.97 25.29
N ASP A 324 -32.54 15.23 25.93
CA ASP A 324 -31.36 15.88 25.35
C ASP A 324 -30.12 15.29 26.05
N ASP A 325 -29.32 14.52 25.33
CA ASP A 325 -28.15 13.78 25.84
C ASP A 325 -27.12 13.52 24.73
N GLY A 326 -25.94 13.03 25.11
CA GLY A 326 -24.89 12.66 24.16
C GLY A 326 -24.00 13.82 23.70
N ASP A 327 -24.05 14.96 24.41
CA ASP A 327 -23.20 16.11 24.14
C ASP A 327 -21.72 15.73 24.29
N VAL A 328 -20.94 16.01 23.25
CA VAL A 328 -19.50 15.72 23.20
C VAL A 328 -18.75 16.81 23.97
N VAL A 329 -17.98 16.41 24.98
CA VAL A 329 -17.20 17.30 25.84
C VAL A 329 -15.71 17.23 25.57
N ALA A 330 -15.25 16.19 24.88
CA ALA A 330 -13.87 16.08 24.41
C ALA A 330 -13.84 15.35 23.08
N SER A 331 -12.96 15.77 22.19
CA SER A 331 -12.71 15.03 20.95
C SER A 331 -11.22 14.98 20.68
N ARG A 332 -10.75 13.80 20.29
CA ARG A 332 -9.34 13.52 20.05
C ARG A 332 -9.20 12.52 18.92
N TYR A 333 -8.37 12.85 17.93
CA TYR A 333 -8.01 11.87 16.91
C TYR A 333 -7.06 10.80 17.45
N ILE A 334 -7.20 9.58 16.95
CA ILE A 334 -6.24 8.49 17.16
C ILE A 334 -5.69 8.14 15.78
N GLY A 335 -4.49 8.63 15.50
CA GLY A 335 -3.94 8.62 14.14
C GLY A 335 -4.76 9.49 13.17
N LEU A 336 -4.83 9.09 11.90
CA LEU A 336 -5.55 9.82 10.85
C LEU A 336 -6.98 9.30 10.60
N THR A 337 -7.37 8.21 11.25
CA THR A 337 -8.52 7.41 10.81
C THR A 337 -9.55 7.16 11.89
N PHE A 338 -9.20 7.34 13.16
CA PHE A 338 -10.13 7.22 14.27
C PHE A 338 -10.26 8.54 15.01
N LEU A 339 -11.47 8.82 15.48
CA LEU A 339 -11.82 9.92 16.35
C LEU A 339 -12.40 9.31 17.62
N GLU A 340 -11.74 9.56 18.75
CA GLU A 340 -12.23 9.28 20.09
C GLU A 340 -13.01 10.49 20.60
N GLU A 341 -14.26 10.28 20.97
CA GLU A 341 -15.15 11.31 21.52
C GLU A 341 -15.53 10.91 22.95
N THR A 342 -15.35 11.83 23.89
CA THR A 342 -15.92 11.74 25.23
C THR A 342 -17.23 12.50 25.23
N TYR A 343 -18.31 11.86 25.67
CA TYR A 343 -19.64 12.44 25.70
C TYR A 343 -20.35 12.19 27.02
N VAL A 344 -21.35 13.02 27.31
CA VAL A 344 -22.12 12.97 28.55
C VAL A 344 -23.51 12.39 28.26
N GLU A 345 -23.91 11.37 29.01
CA GLU A 345 -25.23 10.73 28.90
C GLU A 345 -26.03 10.89 30.19
N VAL A 346 -27.33 11.18 30.08
CA VAL A 346 -28.21 11.34 31.25
C VAL A 346 -28.61 9.97 31.78
N VAL A 347 -28.39 9.75 33.07
CA VAL A 347 -28.73 8.51 33.76
C VAL A 347 -30.23 8.49 34.08
N LYS A 348 -30.92 7.46 33.59
CA LYS A 348 -32.33 7.24 33.93
C LYS A 348 -32.45 6.77 35.37
N GLN A 349 -33.52 7.17 36.03
CA GLN A 349 -33.73 6.85 37.44
C GLN A 349 -35.20 6.62 37.75
N VAL A 350 -35.43 5.72 38.70
CA VAL A 350 -36.73 5.49 39.33
C VAL A 350 -36.53 5.49 40.83
N GLY A 351 -37.34 6.26 41.55
CA GLY A 351 -37.11 6.49 42.96
C GLY A 351 -38.34 6.85 43.77
N LEU A 352 -38.07 7.04 45.06
CA LEU A 352 -39.01 7.49 46.08
C LEU A 352 -38.58 8.88 46.58
N SER A 353 -39.53 9.78 46.74
CA SER A 353 -39.36 11.08 47.40
C SER A 353 -40.14 11.11 48.72
N PHE A 354 -39.69 11.90 49.67
CA PHE A 354 -40.43 12.11 50.92
C PHE A 354 -40.12 13.45 51.56
N GLY A 355 -41.10 13.95 52.32
CA GLY A 355 -40.96 15.12 53.18
C GLY A 355 -41.82 14.96 54.42
N PHE A 356 -41.26 15.24 55.60
CA PHE A 356 -41.91 15.10 56.89
C PHE A 356 -41.65 16.34 57.75
N ASN A 357 -42.72 16.92 58.28
CA ASN A 357 -42.64 17.97 59.30
C ASN A 357 -42.49 17.34 60.68
N LEU A 358 -41.37 17.63 61.35
CA LEU A 358 -41.02 17.15 62.68
C LEU A 358 -41.41 18.21 63.73
N GLY A 359 -42.71 18.38 63.94
CA GLY A 359 -43.27 19.47 64.73
C GLY A 359 -43.25 20.80 63.97
N ASP A 360 -43.31 21.93 64.67
CA ASP A 360 -43.42 23.26 64.04
C ASP A 360 -42.08 23.88 63.63
N LYS A 361 -40.96 23.29 64.08
CA LYS A 361 -39.61 23.90 63.97
C LYS A 361 -38.61 23.09 63.18
N ALA A 362 -38.92 21.86 62.79
CA ALA A 362 -37.98 21.00 62.09
C ALA A 362 -38.64 20.23 60.96
N GLY A 363 -37.85 19.85 59.97
CA GLY A 363 -38.28 19.07 58.82
C GLY A 363 -37.23 18.04 58.42
N LEU A 364 -37.68 16.99 57.76
CA LEU A 364 -36.85 15.98 57.12
C LEU A 364 -37.37 15.76 55.71
N SER A 365 -36.52 15.85 54.70
CA SER A 365 -36.90 15.57 53.31
C SER A 365 -35.78 14.85 52.58
N GLY A 366 -36.10 14.21 51.46
CA GLY A 366 -35.10 13.48 50.71
C GLY A 366 -35.69 12.62 49.62
N SER A 367 -34.80 11.90 48.95
CA SER A 367 -35.14 10.94 47.92
C SER A 367 -34.12 9.81 47.89
N VAL A 368 -34.55 8.67 47.35
CA VAL A 368 -33.69 7.53 47.04
C VAL A 368 -34.08 7.00 45.67
N ALA A 369 -33.11 6.77 44.80
CA ALA A 369 -33.33 6.32 43.44
C ALA A 369 -32.43 5.15 43.06
N LYS A 370 -32.98 4.23 42.28
CA LYS A 370 -32.22 3.26 41.50
C LYS A 370 -31.83 3.92 40.17
N LEU A 371 -30.56 3.80 39.81
CA LEU A 371 -29.98 4.31 38.57
C LEU A 371 -29.88 3.19 37.52
N ASP A 372 -30.14 3.53 36.27
CA ASP A 372 -29.86 2.70 35.09
C ASP A 372 -28.51 3.17 34.53
N THR A 373 -27.44 2.52 34.97
CA THR A 373 -26.04 2.91 34.70
C THR A 373 -25.19 1.67 34.45
N ASP A 374 -24.12 1.83 33.67
CA ASP A 374 -23.13 0.77 33.44
C ASP A 374 -22.11 0.63 34.58
N PHE A 375 -22.09 1.57 35.52
CA PHE A 375 -21.18 1.57 36.67
C PHE A 375 -21.70 0.73 37.85
N SER A 376 -20.78 0.36 38.73
CA SER A 376 -21.13 -0.41 39.94
C SER A 376 -21.97 0.38 40.95
N SER A 377 -21.92 1.71 40.92
CA SER A 377 -22.65 2.58 41.84
C SER A 377 -24.05 2.96 41.31
N ASP A 378 -25.03 2.09 41.59
CA ASP A 378 -26.38 2.17 41.01
C ASP A 378 -27.46 2.77 41.93
N LEU A 379 -27.05 3.36 43.06
CA LEU A 379 -27.93 3.96 44.05
C LEU A 379 -27.62 5.45 44.23
N ALA A 380 -28.64 6.30 44.09
CA ALA A 380 -28.55 7.70 44.48
C ALA A 380 -29.46 8.01 45.67
N ALA A 381 -29.05 8.93 46.52
CA ALA A 381 -29.85 9.35 47.65
C ALA A 381 -29.55 10.79 48.07
N ASN A 382 -30.57 11.50 48.53
CA ASN A 382 -30.37 12.75 49.24
C ASN A 382 -31.21 12.79 50.52
N LEU A 383 -30.67 13.40 51.56
CA LEU A 383 -31.32 13.57 52.84
C LEU A 383 -31.06 14.98 53.37
N ARG A 384 -32.12 15.70 53.71
CA ARG A 384 -32.08 17.07 54.22
C ARG A 384 -32.78 17.16 55.57
N PHE A 385 -32.04 17.64 56.56
CA PHE A 385 -32.58 18.02 57.86
C PHE A 385 -32.68 19.53 57.93
N GLU A 386 -33.83 20.05 58.33
CA GLU A 386 -34.11 21.48 58.37
C GLU A 386 -34.53 21.92 59.78
N TRP A 387 -34.06 23.09 60.21
CA TRP A 387 -34.44 23.76 61.46
C TRP A 387 -34.84 25.21 61.19
N ASN A 388 -36.11 25.51 61.45
CA ASN A 388 -36.68 26.84 61.28
C ASN A 388 -36.17 27.75 62.40
N LEU A 389 -35.33 28.73 62.05
CA LEU A 389 -34.80 29.74 62.97
C LEU A 389 -35.80 30.90 63.14
N SER A 390 -36.58 31.19 62.10
CA SER A 390 -37.68 32.17 62.12
C SER A 390 -38.75 31.81 61.07
N ASP A 391 -39.74 32.69 60.87
CA ASP A 391 -40.74 32.54 59.81
C ASP A 391 -40.18 32.67 58.39
N ARG A 392 -38.96 33.18 58.23
CA ARG A 392 -38.32 33.42 56.92
C ARG A 392 -36.89 32.92 56.82
N LEU A 393 -36.38 32.24 57.85
CA LEU A 393 -35.00 31.75 57.87
C LEU A 393 -34.94 30.34 58.43
N THR A 394 -34.28 29.46 57.69
CA THR A 394 -34.09 28.04 58.04
C THR A 394 -32.64 27.65 57.84
N TRP A 395 -32.10 26.95 58.81
CA TRP A 395 -30.80 26.29 58.71
C TRP A 395 -31.01 24.83 58.32
N TYR A 396 -30.14 24.27 57.49
CA TYR A 396 -30.26 22.88 57.08
C TYR A 396 -28.90 22.20 56.93
N ILE A 397 -28.95 20.87 56.95
CA ILE A 397 -27.85 19.97 56.59
C ILE A 397 -28.34 19.07 55.45
N ASN A 398 -27.53 18.91 54.42
CA ASN A 398 -27.72 18.00 53.31
C ASN A 398 -26.67 16.90 53.33
N LEU A 399 -27.12 15.67 53.13
CA LEU A 399 -26.30 14.51 52.82
C LEU A 399 -26.74 14.04 51.44
N GLU A 400 -25.81 13.91 50.52
CA GLU A 400 -26.05 13.69 49.10
C GLU A 400 -25.13 12.55 48.64
N ARG A 401 -25.66 11.61 47.86
CA ARG A 401 -24.92 10.48 47.29
C ARG A 401 -25.27 10.34 45.82
N ASN A 402 -24.26 10.29 44.98
CA ASN A 402 -24.36 10.20 43.53
C ASN A 402 -25.32 11.26 42.97
N GLU A 403 -25.14 12.52 43.35
CA GLU A 403 -26.08 13.60 43.01
C GLU A 403 -25.74 14.36 41.71
N ASN A 404 -24.61 14.04 41.08
CA ASN A 404 -24.06 14.69 39.88
C ASN A 404 -23.56 13.65 38.86
N VAL A 405 -22.25 13.39 38.79
CA VAL A 405 -21.59 12.44 37.91
C VAL A 405 -21.62 11.04 38.52
N ILE A 406 -21.95 10.05 37.69
CA ILE A 406 -21.95 8.64 38.06
C ILE A 406 -20.68 7.99 37.55
N SER A 407 -19.99 7.28 38.44
CA SER A 407 -18.76 6.54 38.16
C SER A 407 -18.70 5.27 39.02
N ASP A 408 -17.59 4.53 38.97
CA ASP A 408 -17.37 3.41 39.89
C ASP A 408 -17.11 3.84 41.34
N GLU A 409 -16.84 5.13 41.57
CA GLU A 409 -16.76 5.75 42.88
C GLU A 409 -18.04 6.54 43.18
N ASP A 410 -18.44 6.55 44.45
CA ASP A 410 -19.61 7.28 44.91
C ASP A 410 -19.31 8.78 44.96
N SER A 411 -20.10 9.61 44.27
CA SER A 411 -19.99 11.08 44.37
C SER A 411 -20.88 11.61 45.50
N ASP A 412 -20.32 11.63 46.71
CA ASP A 412 -20.99 12.02 47.94
C ASP A 412 -20.78 13.51 48.24
N ARG A 413 -21.80 14.20 48.75
CA ARG A 413 -21.69 15.59 49.17
C ARG A 413 -22.33 15.83 50.53
N TYR A 414 -21.59 16.53 51.40
CA TYR A 414 -21.99 16.87 52.75
C TYR A 414 -22.02 18.38 52.90
N ALA A 415 -23.21 18.97 53.07
CA ALA A 415 -23.34 20.43 53.08
C ALA A 415 -24.19 20.95 54.21
N THR A 416 -23.93 22.20 54.61
CA THR A 416 -24.77 22.94 55.53
C THR A 416 -25.07 24.32 54.97
N GLY A 417 -26.30 24.79 55.19
CA GLY A 417 -26.75 26.01 54.55
C GLY A 417 -27.87 26.73 55.26
N LEU A 418 -28.19 27.88 54.69
CA LEU A 418 -29.29 28.74 55.11
C LEU A 418 -30.25 28.93 53.93
N ARG A 419 -31.55 28.96 54.24
CA ARG A 419 -32.63 29.26 53.30
C ARG A 419 -33.40 30.48 53.82
N TRP A 420 -33.55 31.48 52.97
CA TRP A 420 -34.33 32.69 53.22
C TRP A 420 -35.54 32.72 52.32
N GLY A 421 -36.73 32.95 52.88
CA GLY A 421 -37.93 33.17 52.08
C GLY A 421 -39.21 32.68 52.74
N SER A 422 -40.32 32.84 52.02
CA SER A 422 -41.66 32.44 52.46
C SER A 422 -41.79 30.92 52.66
N TRP A 423 -40.93 30.13 52.02
CA TRP A 423 -40.85 28.67 52.18
C TRP A 423 -39.79 28.24 53.19
N ALA A 424 -39.24 29.18 53.98
CA ALA A 424 -38.30 28.83 55.03
C ALA A 424 -38.94 27.82 55.99
N GLN A 425 -40.19 28.03 56.40
CA GLN A 425 -40.88 27.08 57.25
C GLN A 425 -41.56 25.98 56.45
N ALA A 426 -41.23 24.74 56.80
CA ALA A 426 -42.02 23.57 56.46
C ALA A 426 -43.35 23.61 57.25
N ARG A 427 -44.29 24.45 56.81
CA ARG A 427 -45.67 24.41 57.32
C ARG A 427 -46.51 23.49 56.43
N TYR A 428 -47.28 22.66 57.12
CA TYR A 428 -48.40 21.81 56.70
C TYR A 428 -48.72 21.80 55.20
N MET A 429 -48.60 20.62 54.56
CA MET A 429 -49.13 20.42 53.21
C MET A 429 -50.62 20.12 53.35
N TYR A 430 -51.45 21.14 53.20
CA TYR A 430 -52.89 20.93 53.24
C TYR A 430 -53.35 20.23 51.97
N ALA A 431 -54.14 19.17 52.11
CA ALA A 431 -54.68 18.41 50.99
C ALA A 431 -55.63 19.24 50.10
N ASP A 432 -56.08 20.40 50.56
CA ASP A 432 -57.00 21.30 49.86
C ASP A 432 -56.29 22.35 48.98
N GLN A 433 -54.95 22.43 49.00
CA GLN A 433 -54.19 23.36 48.17
C GLN A 433 -53.04 22.67 47.43
N VAL A 434 -52.88 23.00 46.14
CA VAL A 434 -51.73 22.57 45.33
C VAL A 434 -50.39 23.05 45.94
N THR A 435 -49.45 22.11 46.10
CA THR A 435 -48.12 22.31 46.65
C THR A 435 -47.02 22.04 45.61
N PRO A 436 -45.80 22.59 45.77
CA PRO A 436 -44.65 22.23 44.94
C PRO A 436 -44.35 20.72 44.94
N ILE A 437 -43.69 20.21 43.90
CA ILE A 437 -43.15 18.85 43.82
C ILE A 437 -41.63 18.85 44.09
N ASP A 438 -41.12 17.69 44.51
CA ASP A 438 -39.68 17.43 44.49
C ASP A 438 -39.28 17.09 43.06
N ILE A 439 -38.39 17.89 42.48
CA ILE A 439 -37.87 17.67 41.12
C ILE A 439 -36.61 16.81 41.25
N PRO A 440 -36.58 15.59 40.68
CA PRO A 440 -35.38 14.76 40.67
C PRO A 440 -34.23 15.49 39.96
N LYS A 441 -33.03 15.48 40.55
CA LYS A 441 -31.86 16.09 39.91
C LYS A 441 -31.43 15.32 38.66
N ILE A 442 -30.82 16.02 37.71
CA ILE A 442 -30.16 15.39 36.57
C ILE A 442 -28.87 14.76 37.07
N ARG A 443 -28.68 13.47 36.74
CA ARG A 443 -27.45 12.72 36.93
C ARG A 443 -26.94 12.30 35.57
N TYR A 444 -25.63 12.20 35.43
CA TYR A 444 -25.03 11.88 34.16
C TYR A 444 -23.78 11.02 34.32
N GLU A 445 -23.42 10.32 33.26
CA GLU A 445 -22.21 9.53 33.16
C GLU A 445 -21.40 9.97 31.95
N MET A 446 -20.10 9.73 31.99
CA MET A 446 -19.17 10.06 30.91
C MET A 446 -18.75 8.79 30.21
N HIS A 447 -18.90 8.79 28.89
CA HIS A 447 -18.54 7.66 28.03
C HIS A 447 -17.53 8.08 26.98
N THR A 448 -16.73 7.13 26.51
CA THR A 448 -15.86 7.31 25.35
C THR A 448 -16.31 6.40 24.21
N ARG A 449 -16.31 6.94 22.99
CA ARG A 449 -16.52 6.14 21.77
C ARG A 449 -15.46 6.43 20.74
N GLN A 450 -15.05 5.40 20.01
CA GLN A 450 -14.15 5.54 18.86
C GLN A 450 -14.94 5.40 17.57
N THR A 451 -14.89 6.44 16.73
CA THR A 451 -15.56 6.48 15.43
C THR A 451 -14.51 6.53 14.33
N ARG A 452 -14.66 5.71 13.30
CA ARG A 452 -13.79 5.77 12.11
C ARG A 452 -14.19 6.97 11.23
N VAL A 453 -13.25 7.87 11.00
CA VAL A 453 -13.43 9.12 10.25
C VAL A 453 -12.57 9.20 8.99
N GLY A 454 -11.66 8.24 8.78
CA GLY A 454 -10.77 8.17 7.62
C GLY A 454 -10.43 6.74 7.17
N ASN A 455 -9.68 6.65 6.07
CA ASN A 455 -9.11 5.41 5.55
C ASN A 455 -7.75 5.70 4.90
N THR A 456 -6.68 5.05 5.36
CA THR A 456 -5.37 5.14 4.70
C THR A 456 -5.16 3.96 3.76
N GLY A 457 -4.41 4.16 2.68
CA GLY A 457 -4.10 3.06 1.77
C GLY A 457 -3.09 2.09 2.38
N PRO A 458 -3.15 0.79 2.07
CA PRO A 458 -2.21 -0.18 2.62
C PRO A 458 -0.78 0.06 2.12
N VAL A 459 0.19 -0.21 2.98
CA VAL A 459 1.62 -0.20 2.66
C VAL A 459 1.97 -1.53 1.99
N VAL A 460 2.59 -1.48 0.81
CA VAL A 460 2.87 -2.66 -0.02
C VAL A 460 4.36 -2.74 -0.36
N ASP A 461 4.91 -3.95 -0.28
CA ASP A 461 6.29 -4.29 -0.67
C ASP A 461 6.22 -5.58 -1.53
N ALA A 462 6.63 -5.49 -2.80
CA ALA A 462 6.61 -6.60 -3.75
C ALA A 462 7.82 -7.56 -3.57
N GLY A 463 8.68 -7.30 -2.59
CA GLY A 463 9.89 -8.05 -2.32
C GLY A 463 11.09 -7.53 -3.12
N GLN A 464 12.28 -8.03 -2.77
CA GLN A 464 13.51 -7.65 -3.45
C GLN A 464 13.58 -8.21 -4.88
N ASN A 465 14.25 -7.45 -5.75
CA ASN A 465 14.61 -7.93 -7.09
C ASN A 465 15.44 -9.21 -7.02
N GLN A 466 15.13 -10.18 -7.88
CA GLN A 466 15.82 -11.46 -7.92
C GLN A 466 16.77 -11.50 -9.12
N ILE A 467 18.02 -11.90 -8.91
CA ILE A 467 19.09 -11.88 -9.92
C ILE A 467 19.69 -13.29 -10.05
N ASN A 468 20.05 -13.70 -11.27
CA ASN A 468 20.60 -15.02 -11.59
C ASN A 468 19.70 -16.18 -11.16
N VAL A 469 18.39 -16.05 -11.40
CA VAL A 469 17.42 -17.09 -11.07
C VAL A 469 17.47 -18.20 -12.13
N ALA A 470 17.60 -19.46 -11.70
CA ALA A 470 17.58 -20.59 -12.62
C ALA A 470 16.20 -20.72 -13.31
N ALA A 471 16.18 -21.19 -14.57
CA ALA A 471 14.94 -21.42 -15.30
C ALA A 471 14.05 -22.46 -14.58
N GLY A 472 12.73 -22.29 -14.70
CA GLY A 472 11.72 -23.12 -14.02
C GLY A 472 10.76 -22.30 -13.17
N THR A 473 10.22 -22.90 -12.11
CA THR A 473 9.26 -22.24 -11.22
C THR A 473 9.94 -21.15 -10.40
N VAL A 474 9.50 -19.90 -10.59
CA VAL A 474 9.94 -18.73 -9.81
C VAL A 474 8.81 -18.30 -8.87
N THR A 475 9.17 -17.89 -7.65
CA THR A 475 8.24 -17.42 -6.62
C THR A 475 8.38 -15.91 -6.41
N LEU A 476 7.28 -15.20 -6.52
CA LEU A 476 7.11 -13.81 -6.09
C LEU A 476 6.54 -13.82 -4.67
N SER A 477 7.14 -13.06 -3.77
CA SER A 477 6.73 -12.98 -2.36
C SER A 477 6.65 -11.52 -1.95
N GLY A 478 5.42 -11.02 -1.82
CA GLY A 478 5.16 -9.67 -1.36
C GLY A 478 4.58 -9.65 0.06
N THR A 479 4.69 -8.50 0.70
CA THR A 479 4.09 -8.22 2.00
C THR A 479 3.25 -6.95 1.91
N ALA A 480 2.21 -6.88 2.74
CA ALA A 480 1.44 -5.66 2.90
C ALA A 480 0.89 -5.55 4.32
N SER A 481 0.68 -4.32 4.75
CA SER A 481 0.06 -3.99 6.04
C SER A 481 -0.86 -2.80 5.89
N ASP A 482 -1.91 -2.77 6.71
CA ASP A 482 -2.90 -1.71 6.77
C ASP A 482 -2.92 -1.14 8.19
N ASN A 483 -2.96 0.18 8.31
CA ASN A 483 -2.86 0.85 9.61
C ASN A 483 -4.15 0.73 10.42
N GLU A 484 -5.29 0.52 9.74
CA GLU A 484 -6.60 0.36 10.35
C GLU A 484 -6.92 -1.11 10.68
N GLY A 485 -6.05 -2.04 10.27
CA GLY A 485 -6.24 -3.47 10.46
C GLY A 485 -7.28 -4.08 9.49
N ASP A 486 -7.57 -3.39 8.39
CA ASP A 486 -8.55 -3.85 7.42
C ASP A 486 -8.10 -5.13 6.71
N ALA A 487 -9.09 -5.93 6.28
CA ALA A 487 -8.81 -7.09 5.45
C ALA A 487 -8.26 -6.67 4.08
N LEU A 488 -7.20 -7.35 3.64
CA LEU A 488 -6.45 -7.02 2.43
C LEU A 488 -6.70 -8.01 1.29
N THR A 489 -6.87 -7.46 0.10
CA THR A 489 -6.97 -8.21 -1.16
C THR A 489 -5.74 -7.93 -2.03
N TYR A 490 -5.07 -8.99 -2.50
CA TYR A 490 -3.83 -8.91 -3.26
C TYR A 490 -4.10 -9.12 -4.76
N SER A 491 -3.27 -8.52 -5.61
CA SER A 491 -3.32 -8.71 -7.06
C SER A 491 -1.93 -8.51 -7.67
N TRP A 492 -1.38 -9.58 -8.23
CA TRP A 492 -0.15 -9.54 -9.03
C TRP A 492 -0.46 -9.36 -10.51
N ALA A 493 0.29 -8.48 -11.17
CA ALA A 493 0.20 -8.26 -12.61
C ALA A 493 1.60 -8.21 -13.24
N GLN A 494 1.76 -8.83 -14.41
CA GLN A 494 2.97 -8.67 -15.20
C GLN A 494 2.98 -7.30 -15.90
N ILE A 495 4.09 -6.57 -15.76
CA ILE A 495 4.32 -5.29 -16.44
C ILE A 495 5.09 -5.52 -17.75
N SER A 496 6.16 -6.33 -17.71
CA SER A 496 7.05 -6.52 -18.85
C SER A 496 7.70 -7.92 -18.88
N GLY A 497 8.34 -8.25 -20.00
CA GLY A 497 8.96 -9.56 -20.27
C GLY A 497 8.07 -10.49 -21.11
N PRO A 498 8.56 -11.72 -21.41
CA PRO A 498 7.75 -12.74 -22.07
C PRO A 498 6.46 -13.03 -21.29
N ALA A 499 5.32 -13.20 -21.98
CA ALA A 499 4.04 -13.40 -21.30
C ALA A 499 4.03 -14.71 -20.48
N VAL A 500 3.62 -14.62 -19.20
CA VAL A 500 3.52 -15.78 -18.30
C VAL A 500 2.15 -15.88 -17.65
N VAL A 501 1.76 -17.09 -17.27
CA VAL A 501 0.57 -17.33 -16.45
C VAL A 501 0.98 -17.35 -14.98
N LEU A 502 0.40 -16.44 -14.19
CA LEU A 502 0.60 -16.38 -12.75
C LEU A 502 -0.33 -17.37 -12.04
N THR A 503 0.23 -18.17 -11.13
CA THR A 503 -0.54 -19.00 -10.19
C THR A 503 -0.59 -18.30 -8.84
N ASN A 504 -1.76 -18.28 -8.19
CA ASN A 504 -2.02 -17.56 -6.93
C ASN A 504 -1.76 -16.05 -7.00
N ALA A 505 -2.10 -15.43 -8.13
CA ALA A 505 -1.92 -13.99 -8.33
C ALA A 505 -2.73 -13.12 -7.35
N ASP A 506 -3.73 -13.69 -6.68
CA ASP A 506 -4.56 -13.04 -5.67
C ASP A 506 -4.06 -13.23 -4.22
N LYS A 507 -2.86 -13.77 -4.04
CA LYS A 507 -2.24 -14.08 -2.74
C LYS A 507 -0.94 -13.29 -2.53
N PRO A 508 -0.44 -13.20 -1.28
CA PRO A 508 0.87 -12.60 -1.00
C PRO A 508 2.02 -13.28 -1.76
N THR A 509 1.88 -14.58 -2.03
CA THR A 509 2.84 -15.37 -2.81
C THR A 509 2.23 -15.85 -4.12
N ALA A 510 2.88 -15.52 -5.23
CA ALA A 510 2.51 -15.95 -6.57
C ALA A 510 3.68 -16.70 -7.23
N THR A 511 3.39 -17.57 -8.21
CA THR A 511 4.43 -18.30 -8.94
C THR A 511 4.21 -18.27 -10.45
N PHE A 512 5.30 -18.39 -11.21
CA PHE A 512 5.27 -18.47 -12.67
C PHE A 512 6.41 -19.33 -13.21
N GLN A 513 6.35 -19.70 -14.49
CA GLN A 513 7.42 -20.42 -15.18
C GLN A 513 8.35 -19.44 -15.89
N GLY A 514 9.58 -19.29 -15.39
CA GLY A 514 10.61 -18.43 -15.96
C GLY A 514 11.47 -19.14 -17.00
N VAL A 515 11.82 -18.42 -18.07
CA VAL A 515 12.66 -18.91 -19.17
C VAL A 515 14.09 -18.40 -18.99
N ALA A 516 15.09 -19.23 -19.27
CA ALA A 516 16.50 -18.83 -19.17
C ALA A 516 16.81 -17.58 -20.03
N GLY A 517 17.64 -16.68 -19.50
CA GLY A 517 18.04 -15.42 -20.13
C GLY A 517 16.94 -14.36 -20.29
N ALA A 518 15.72 -14.61 -19.81
CA ALA A 518 14.65 -13.61 -19.82
C ALA A 518 14.70 -12.67 -18.61
N SER A 519 14.11 -11.49 -18.76
CA SER A 519 13.86 -10.54 -17.67
C SER A 519 12.37 -10.25 -17.56
N TYR A 520 11.85 -10.20 -16.34
CA TYR A 520 10.44 -9.96 -16.04
C TYR A 520 10.29 -8.84 -15.02
N THR A 521 9.22 -8.04 -15.15
CA THR A 521 8.81 -7.07 -14.13
C THR A 521 7.35 -7.32 -13.77
N PHE A 522 7.04 -7.34 -12.47
CA PHE A 522 5.70 -7.53 -11.92
C PHE A 522 5.34 -6.39 -10.98
N SER A 523 4.05 -6.07 -10.89
CA SER A 523 3.50 -5.20 -9.85
C SER A 523 2.62 -6.00 -8.90
N LEU A 524 2.77 -5.74 -7.61
CA LEU A 524 1.81 -6.13 -6.59
C LEU A 524 0.95 -4.92 -6.25
N THR A 525 -0.37 -5.04 -6.40
CA THR A 525 -1.35 -4.09 -5.90
C THR A 525 -2.14 -4.73 -4.76
N VAL A 526 -2.29 -4.02 -3.66
CA VAL A 526 -3.11 -4.45 -2.51
C VAL A 526 -4.18 -3.42 -2.24
N ARG A 527 -5.40 -3.88 -1.96
CA ARG A 527 -6.58 -3.06 -1.68
C ARG A 527 -7.17 -3.45 -0.32
N ASP A 528 -7.56 -2.45 0.47
CA ASP A 528 -8.29 -2.66 1.73
C ASP A 528 -9.80 -2.88 1.51
N THR A 529 -10.55 -3.04 2.59
CA THR A 529 -12.00 -3.28 2.54
C THR A 529 -12.82 -2.03 2.16
N PHE A 530 -12.26 -0.84 2.34
CA PHE A 530 -12.88 0.47 2.07
C PHE A 530 -12.47 1.06 0.72
N GLY A 531 -11.64 0.35 -0.03
CA GLY A 531 -11.27 0.62 -1.41
C GLY A 531 -9.98 1.42 -1.62
N ALA A 532 -9.22 1.79 -0.58
CA ALA A 532 -7.91 2.40 -0.81
C ALA A 532 -6.87 1.33 -1.18
N THR A 533 -5.79 1.76 -1.84
CA THR A 533 -4.85 0.87 -2.51
C THR A 533 -3.41 1.31 -2.33
N GLY A 534 -2.52 0.33 -2.17
CA GLY A 534 -1.07 0.50 -2.31
C GLY A 534 -0.52 -0.38 -3.43
N SER A 535 0.67 -0.06 -3.94
CA SER A 535 1.32 -0.88 -4.96
C SER A 535 2.84 -0.78 -4.90
N ASP A 536 3.51 -1.84 -5.33
CA ASP A 536 4.96 -1.90 -5.49
C ASP A 536 5.34 -2.79 -6.69
N VAL A 537 6.61 -2.76 -7.11
CA VAL A 537 7.12 -3.49 -8.28
C VAL A 537 8.38 -4.30 -7.96
N VAL A 538 8.51 -5.47 -8.60
CA VAL A 538 9.68 -6.35 -8.48
C VAL A 538 10.16 -6.80 -9.86
N SER A 539 11.48 -6.86 -10.05
CA SER A 539 12.11 -7.35 -11.27
C SER A 539 12.89 -8.65 -11.04
N ILE A 540 12.79 -9.56 -12.00
CA ILE A 540 13.40 -10.88 -11.99
C ILE A 540 14.32 -11.02 -13.21
N PHE A 541 15.59 -11.29 -12.97
CA PHE A 541 16.60 -11.54 -14.01
C PHE A 541 17.00 -13.01 -13.99
N MET A 542 16.65 -13.74 -15.05
CA MET A 542 16.93 -15.16 -15.17
C MET A 542 18.39 -15.39 -15.59
N GLN A 543 18.95 -16.50 -15.12
CA GLN A 543 20.29 -16.91 -15.51
C GLN A 543 20.34 -17.24 -17.01
N ASP A 544 21.38 -16.75 -17.69
CA ASP A 544 21.68 -17.13 -19.06
C ASP A 544 22.15 -18.59 -19.14
N VAL A 545 21.68 -19.32 -20.16
CA VAL A 545 22.29 -20.61 -20.52
C VAL A 545 23.48 -20.31 -21.43
N PRO A 546 24.71 -20.70 -21.05
CA PRO A 546 25.87 -20.50 -21.91
C PRO A 546 25.71 -21.35 -23.18
N VAL A 547 25.65 -20.69 -24.34
CA VAL A 547 25.66 -21.37 -25.64
C VAL A 547 27.09 -21.83 -25.93
N LEU A 548 27.30 -23.13 -26.06
CA LEU A 548 28.61 -23.69 -26.41
C LEU A 548 28.95 -23.38 -27.88
N PRO A 549 30.22 -23.05 -28.22
CA PRO A 549 30.61 -22.83 -29.61
C PRO A 549 30.49 -24.13 -30.45
N PRO A 550 30.22 -24.01 -31.76
CA PRO A 550 30.12 -25.17 -32.64
C PRO A 550 31.48 -25.82 -32.84
N VAL A 551 31.52 -27.15 -32.98
CA VAL A 551 32.76 -27.92 -33.12
C VAL A 551 32.64 -28.88 -34.30
N VAL A 552 33.67 -28.95 -35.15
CA VAL A 552 33.84 -30.06 -36.11
C VAL A 552 34.75 -31.09 -35.44
N ARG A 553 34.23 -32.29 -35.16
CA ARG A 553 35.02 -33.36 -34.51
C ARG A 553 36.00 -33.98 -35.50
N PHE A 554 35.55 -34.19 -36.73
CA PHE A 554 36.38 -34.56 -37.87
C PHE A 554 35.65 -34.22 -39.17
N PHE A 555 36.43 -33.94 -40.22
CA PHE A 555 35.94 -33.85 -41.58
C PHE A 555 37.02 -34.29 -42.56
N ASN A 556 36.84 -35.44 -43.20
CA ASN A 556 37.87 -36.04 -44.04
C ASN A 556 37.30 -36.79 -45.25
N ALA A 557 38.11 -36.91 -46.30
CA ALA A 557 37.87 -37.75 -47.44
C ALA A 557 38.78 -38.98 -47.37
N ILE A 558 38.23 -40.18 -47.55
CA ILE A 558 38.98 -41.43 -47.45
C ILE A 558 38.65 -42.31 -48.67
N PRO A 559 39.65 -42.64 -49.52
CA PRO A 559 40.99 -42.04 -49.57
C PRO A 559 40.94 -40.55 -50.01
N ASP A 560 41.92 -39.75 -49.59
CA ASP A 560 42.04 -38.33 -49.96
C ASP A 560 42.65 -38.11 -51.36
N THR A 561 43.16 -39.18 -51.97
CA THR A 561 43.71 -39.21 -53.34
C THR A 561 43.11 -40.40 -54.10
N ILE A 562 42.58 -40.12 -55.30
CA ILE A 562 41.95 -41.11 -56.18
C ILE A 562 42.44 -40.95 -57.63
N ASN A 563 42.41 -42.01 -58.43
CA ASN A 563 42.54 -41.87 -59.88
C ASN A 563 41.25 -41.34 -60.51
N ALA A 564 41.34 -40.69 -61.66
CA ALA A 564 40.17 -40.26 -62.41
C ALA A 564 39.23 -41.46 -62.69
N GLY A 565 37.99 -41.36 -62.19
CA GLY A 565 36.97 -42.43 -62.31
C GLY A 565 36.82 -43.33 -61.07
N GLU A 566 37.66 -43.17 -60.05
CA GLU A 566 37.50 -43.85 -58.76
C GLU A 566 36.60 -43.06 -57.79
N PHE A 567 36.30 -43.67 -56.63
CA PHE A 567 35.43 -43.10 -55.60
C PHE A 567 36.21 -42.77 -54.33
N THR A 568 35.79 -41.73 -53.62
CA THR A 568 36.21 -41.41 -52.26
C THR A 568 34.97 -41.30 -51.36
N THR A 569 35.15 -41.48 -50.05
CA THR A 569 34.10 -41.27 -49.06
C THR A 569 34.41 -40.05 -48.22
N LEU A 570 33.57 -39.02 -48.31
CA LEU A 570 33.59 -37.87 -47.41
C LEU A 570 32.83 -38.24 -46.12
N ALA A 571 33.42 -38.03 -44.94
CA ALA A 571 32.80 -38.32 -43.65
C ALA A 571 32.97 -37.15 -42.68
N TRP A 572 31.96 -36.90 -41.86
CA TRP A 572 31.96 -35.81 -40.88
C TRP A 572 31.21 -36.15 -39.58
N SER A 573 31.62 -35.51 -38.50
CA SER A 573 30.89 -35.42 -37.23
C SER A 573 31.08 -34.04 -36.62
N THR A 574 30.01 -33.45 -36.09
CA THR A 574 29.96 -32.09 -35.57
C THR A 574 29.16 -32.02 -34.27
N GLU A 575 29.41 -31.00 -33.44
CA GLU A 575 28.69 -30.75 -32.19
C GLU A 575 28.29 -29.28 -32.05
N ASN A 576 27.25 -29.05 -31.23
CA ASN A 576 26.73 -27.73 -30.87
C ASN A 576 26.34 -26.84 -32.07
N GLY A 577 26.17 -27.39 -33.27
CA GLY A 577 25.69 -26.64 -34.44
C GLY A 577 24.17 -26.70 -34.58
N ASP A 578 23.54 -25.54 -34.80
CA ASP A 578 22.12 -25.47 -35.20
C ASP A 578 21.95 -25.80 -36.70
N SER A 579 23.01 -25.58 -37.49
CA SER A 579 23.02 -25.76 -38.94
C SER A 579 24.38 -26.27 -39.40
N VAL A 580 24.39 -27.31 -40.24
CA VAL A 580 25.60 -27.89 -40.86
C VAL A 580 25.43 -27.90 -42.38
N THR A 581 26.37 -27.28 -43.09
CA THR A 581 26.40 -27.28 -44.57
C THR A 581 27.74 -27.73 -45.08
N ILE A 582 27.77 -28.37 -46.25
CA ILE A 582 29.01 -28.65 -46.97
C ILE A 582 28.94 -27.93 -48.32
N GLY A 583 29.96 -27.13 -48.63
CA GLY A 583 30.07 -26.39 -49.88
C GLY A 583 29.95 -27.31 -51.09
N GLY A 584 28.98 -27.02 -51.98
CA GLY A 584 28.66 -27.84 -53.15
C GLY A 584 27.67 -28.99 -52.90
N LEU A 585 27.41 -29.36 -51.63
CA LEU A 585 26.48 -30.44 -51.25
C LEU A 585 25.23 -29.96 -50.50
N GLY A 586 25.27 -28.76 -49.91
CA GLY A 586 24.12 -28.15 -49.22
C GLY A 586 24.04 -28.52 -47.74
N GLN A 587 22.83 -28.45 -47.17
CA GLN A 587 22.55 -28.81 -45.77
C GLN A 587 22.70 -30.32 -45.55
N VAL A 588 23.37 -30.69 -44.45
CA VAL A 588 23.59 -32.08 -44.04
C VAL A 588 23.31 -32.26 -42.56
N ASN A 589 23.15 -33.51 -42.12
CA ASN A 589 23.02 -33.82 -40.69
C ASN A 589 24.34 -33.58 -39.94
N ALA A 590 24.27 -33.49 -38.60
CA ALA A 590 25.44 -33.28 -37.75
C ALA A 590 26.52 -34.37 -37.89
N GLU A 591 26.12 -35.59 -38.22
CA GLU A 591 27.00 -36.70 -38.56
C GLU A 591 26.56 -37.33 -39.88
N GLY A 592 27.51 -37.72 -40.71
CA GLY A 592 27.21 -38.33 -41.99
C GLY A 592 28.42 -38.78 -42.78
N SER A 593 28.12 -39.49 -43.86
CA SER A 593 29.10 -39.96 -44.81
C SER A 593 28.48 -40.00 -46.21
N LEU A 594 29.25 -39.60 -47.23
CA LEU A 594 28.82 -39.53 -48.62
C LEU A 594 29.92 -40.03 -49.55
N VAL A 595 29.57 -40.95 -50.44
CA VAL A 595 30.47 -41.43 -51.49
C VAL A 595 30.42 -40.46 -52.68
N LEU A 596 31.60 -40.06 -53.15
CA LEU A 596 31.80 -39.07 -54.21
C LEU A 596 32.76 -39.63 -55.28
N ALA A 597 32.58 -39.21 -56.53
CA ALA A 597 33.50 -39.47 -57.64
C ALA A 597 33.82 -38.16 -58.38
N PRO A 598 34.60 -37.25 -57.77
CA PRO A 598 34.94 -35.99 -58.42
C PRO A 598 35.82 -36.24 -59.65
N ALA A 599 35.53 -35.56 -60.76
CA ALA A 599 36.29 -35.68 -62.01
C ALA A 599 37.64 -34.93 -61.99
N GLN A 600 37.81 -33.98 -61.06
CA GLN A 600 39.01 -33.17 -60.85
C GLN A 600 39.22 -32.96 -59.36
N SER A 601 40.43 -32.61 -58.96
CA SER A 601 40.75 -32.30 -57.56
C SER A 601 39.81 -31.22 -57.02
N GLN A 602 39.14 -31.49 -55.90
CA GLN A 602 38.10 -30.64 -55.34
C GLN A 602 38.26 -30.54 -53.82
N ALA A 603 38.19 -29.33 -53.29
CA ALA A 603 38.07 -29.08 -51.86
C ALA A 603 36.60 -28.94 -51.46
N TYR A 604 36.20 -29.64 -50.41
CA TYR A 604 34.90 -29.54 -49.76
C TYR A 604 35.09 -28.82 -48.44
N THR A 605 34.25 -27.83 -48.13
CA THR A 605 34.30 -27.09 -46.86
C THR A 605 33.02 -27.34 -46.10
N ILE A 606 33.12 -27.88 -44.88
CA ILE A 606 32.00 -27.99 -43.94
C ILE A 606 31.90 -26.69 -43.14
N THR A 607 30.69 -26.18 -42.94
CA THR A 607 30.39 -24.98 -42.16
C THR A 607 29.33 -25.34 -41.11
N VAL A 608 29.68 -25.15 -39.84
CA VAL A 608 28.81 -25.40 -38.68
C VAL A 608 28.53 -24.07 -38.00
N THR A 609 27.26 -23.72 -37.85
CA THR A 609 26.83 -22.43 -37.29
C THR A 609 25.84 -22.65 -36.15
N ASN A 610 25.96 -21.83 -35.11
CA ASN A 610 24.95 -21.63 -34.08
C ASN A 610 24.93 -20.15 -33.64
N SER A 611 24.14 -19.81 -32.62
CA SER A 611 24.08 -18.45 -32.07
C SER A 611 25.36 -17.97 -31.37
N ALA A 612 26.28 -18.87 -30.98
CA ALA A 612 27.59 -18.52 -30.41
C ALA A 612 28.68 -18.28 -31.46
N GLY A 613 28.50 -18.72 -32.72
CA GLY A 613 29.47 -18.47 -33.79
C GLY A 613 29.39 -19.44 -34.97
N THR A 614 30.46 -19.47 -35.77
CA THR A 614 30.58 -20.35 -36.94
C THR A 614 31.99 -20.94 -37.01
N VAL A 615 32.09 -22.23 -37.29
CA VAL A 615 33.35 -22.96 -37.51
C VAL A 615 33.32 -23.63 -38.88
N THR A 616 34.46 -23.64 -39.55
CA THR A 616 34.63 -24.27 -40.86
C THR A 616 35.84 -25.19 -40.89
N GLU A 617 35.73 -26.32 -41.59
CA GLU A 617 36.86 -27.22 -41.85
C GLU A 617 36.83 -27.64 -43.34
N THR A 618 37.98 -27.98 -43.92
CA THR A 618 38.07 -28.34 -45.34
C THR A 618 38.74 -29.69 -45.52
N ALA A 619 38.12 -30.55 -46.33
CA ALA A 619 38.67 -31.81 -46.79
C ALA A 619 38.93 -31.70 -48.30
N THR A 620 40.15 -32.04 -48.74
CA THR A 620 40.54 -31.99 -50.16
C THR A 620 40.61 -33.39 -50.72
N VAL A 621 39.98 -33.60 -51.87
CA VAL A 621 40.12 -34.80 -52.69
C VAL A 621 41.03 -34.48 -53.85
N THR A 622 42.16 -35.17 -53.97
CA THR A 622 43.10 -35.04 -55.09
C THR A 622 42.80 -36.10 -56.15
N VAL A 623 42.56 -35.68 -57.39
CA VAL A 623 42.31 -36.60 -58.52
C VAL A 623 43.56 -36.66 -59.39
N ILE A 624 44.16 -37.84 -59.50
CA ILE A 624 45.28 -38.11 -60.41
C ILE A 624 44.70 -38.39 -61.81
N PRO A 625 44.99 -37.55 -62.82
CA PRO A 625 44.54 -37.79 -64.19
C PRO A 625 45.26 -39.01 -64.80
N LEU A 626 44.54 -39.79 -65.61
CA LEU A 626 45.11 -40.89 -66.40
C LEU A 626 45.97 -40.32 -67.54
N GLU A 627 47.25 -40.67 -67.61
CA GLU A 627 48.11 -40.36 -68.76
C GLU A 627 47.67 -41.19 -69.99
N VAL A 628 47.40 -40.51 -71.10
CA VAL A 628 47.17 -41.14 -72.41
C VAL A 628 48.49 -41.04 -73.20
N PRO A 629 49.10 -42.15 -73.66
CA PRO A 629 50.32 -42.08 -74.46
C PRO A 629 50.03 -41.45 -75.83
N GLU A 630 50.95 -40.62 -76.32
CA GLU A 630 50.88 -39.97 -77.63
C GLU A 630 50.86 -41.03 -78.78
N PRO A 631 50.14 -40.79 -79.88
CA PRO A 631 50.10 -41.71 -81.01
C PRO A 631 51.43 -41.75 -81.80
N ASN A 632 51.89 -42.96 -82.15
CA ASN A 632 53.10 -43.23 -82.94
C ASN A 632 53.02 -42.68 -84.37
N THR A 633 54.08 -42.05 -84.86
CA THR A 633 54.24 -41.54 -86.22
C THR A 633 55.02 -42.54 -87.07
N PRO A 634 54.59 -42.89 -88.30
CA PRO A 634 55.35 -43.79 -89.16
C PRO A 634 56.72 -43.21 -89.58
N PRO A 635 57.73 -44.06 -89.85
CA PRO A 635 59.04 -43.62 -90.31
C PRO A 635 58.98 -43.11 -91.75
N VAL A 636 60.01 -42.41 -92.20
CA VAL A 636 60.20 -41.98 -93.59
C VAL A 636 61.34 -42.78 -94.21
N ALA A 637 61.05 -43.56 -95.25
CA ALA A 637 62.04 -44.31 -96.01
C ALA A 637 62.71 -43.41 -97.05
N ASN A 638 64.03 -43.55 -97.21
CA ASN A 638 64.80 -42.86 -98.22
C ASN A 638 65.86 -43.81 -98.78
N ALA A 639 65.65 -44.28 -100.00
CA ALA A 639 66.49 -45.26 -100.69
C ALA A 639 67.76 -44.62 -101.33
N GLY A 640 67.94 -43.31 -101.18
CA GLY A 640 69.00 -42.54 -101.82
C GLY A 640 68.69 -42.20 -103.28
N SER A 641 69.56 -41.41 -103.91
CA SER A 641 69.39 -41.05 -105.33
C SER A 641 69.68 -42.23 -106.26
N ASP A 642 69.01 -42.24 -107.41
CA ASP A 642 69.28 -43.17 -108.51
C ASP A 642 70.78 -43.17 -108.90
N GLN A 643 71.31 -44.36 -109.19
CA GLN A 643 72.73 -44.57 -109.45
C GLN A 643 73.01 -44.93 -110.91
N VAL A 644 74.11 -44.40 -111.45
CA VAL A 644 74.61 -44.72 -112.79
C VAL A 644 76.07 -45.16 -112.70
N ASN A 645 76.35 -46.41 -113.10
CA ASN A 645 77.69 -47.01 -113.03
C ASN A 645 78.19 -47.38 -114.43
N TYR A 646 79.40 -46.93 -114.80
CA TYR A 646 79.96 -47.12 -116.15
C TYR A 646 80.85 -48.38 -116.31
N PHE A 647 80.98 -49.19 -115.25
CA PHE A 647 81.79 -50.40 -115.23
C PHE A 647 81.08 -51.49 -114.43
N GLU A 648 81.38 -52.77 -114.71
CA GLU A 648 80.94 -53.89 -113.87
C GLU A 648 81.63 -53.82 -112.50
N GLY A 649 80.90 -54.13 -111.43
CA GLY A 649 81.43 -54.04 -110.08
C GLY A 649 80.36 -54.01 -109.00
N THR A 650 80.83 -53.84 -107.76
CA THR A 650 79.98 -53.75 -106.57
C THR A 650 79.26 -52.40 -106.52
N VAL A 651 77.94 -52.43 -106.49
CA VAL A 651 77.04 -51.29 -106.25
C VAL A 651 76.62 -51.33 -104.78
N VAL A 652 76.61 -50.18 -104.11
CA VAL A 652 76.15 -50.03 -102.73
C VAL A 652 74.92 -49.12 -102.75
N LEU A 653 73.78 -49.62 -102.29
CA LEU A 653 72.58 -48.81 -102.07
C LEU A 653 72.72 -48.09 -100.71
N ASP A 654 72.08 -46.94 -100.54
CA ASP A 654 72.22 -46.15 -99.32
C ASP A 654 70.88 -45.65 -98.79
N GLY A 655 70.32 -46.42 -97.86
CA GLY A 655 69.10 -46.14 -97.14
C GLY A 655 69.28 -45.29 -95.89
N SER A 656 70.51 -44.86 -95.57
CA SER A 656 70.82 -44.20 -94.28
C SER A 656 70.22 -42.80 -94.12
N GLY A 657 69.56 -42.27 -95.14
CA GLY A 657 68.76 -41.05 -95.07
C GLY A 657 67.35 -41.24 -94.50
N SER A 658 66.97 -42.47 -94.16
CA SER A 658 65.67 -42.78 -93.54
C SER A 658 65.64 -42.32 -92.08
N TYR A 659 64.51 -41.81 -91.59
CA TYR A 659 64.40 -41.27 -90.23
C TYR A 659 62.99 -41.46 -89.65
N ASP A 660 62.90 -41.40 -88.32
CA ASP A 660 61.66 -41.39 -87.56
C ASP A 660 61.61 -40.13 -86.69
N ILE A 661 60.46 -39.46 -86.59
CA ILE A 661 60.33 -38.20 -85.84
C ILE A 661 60.17 -38.42 -84.33
N ASP A 662 59.70 -39.60 -83.92
CA ASP A 662 59.57 -40.03 -82.53
C ASP A 662 60.89 -40.62 -82.00
N GLY A 663 61.86 -40.84 -82.90
CA GLY A 663 63.20 -41.32 -82.59
C GLY A 663 63.28 -42.84 -82.43
N ASP A 664 62.28 -43.56 -82.93
CA ASP A 664 62.23 -45.01 -82.89
C ASP A 664 63.34 -45.66 -83.72
N GLU A 665 63.78 -46.85 -83.27
CA GLU A 665 64.85 -47.59 -83.92
C GLU A 665 64.37 -48.19 -85.26
N LEU A 666 65.04 -47.80 -86.34
CA LEU A 666 64.67 -48.21 -87.69
C LEU A 666 65.30 -49.55 -88.11
N THR A 667 64.48 -50.41 -88.70
CA THR A 667 64.94 -51.61 -89.40
C THR A 667 64.73 -51.48 -90.91
N TYR A 668 65.65 -52.07 -91.68
CA TYR A 668 65.71 -51.91 -93.13
C TYR A 668 65.45 -53.25 -93.81
N GLN A 669 64.79 -53.22 -94.96
CA GLN A 669 64.67 -54.37 -95.83
C GLN A 669 64.71 -53.93 -97.29
N TRP A 670 65.63 -54.49 -98.05
CA TRP A 670 65.81 -54.22 -99.46
C TRP A 670 65.31 -55.38 -100.30
N VAL A 671 64.46 -55.06 -101.27
CA VAL A 671 63.90 -56.03 -102.21
C VAL A 671 64.17 -55.55 -103.62
N GLN A 672 64.77 -56.39 -104.46
CA GLN A 672 64.83 -56.10 -105.89
C GLN A 672 63.44 -56.29 -106.50
N ILE A 673 62.93 -55.25 -107.12
CA ILE A 673 61.57 -55.25 -107.72
C ILE A 673 61.61 -55.27 -109.26
N ASN A 674 62.76 -54.96 -109.88
CA ASN A 674 62.93 -55.03 -111.33
C ASN A 674 64.38 -55.35 -111.76
N GLY A 675 64.55 -55.91 -112.95
CA GLY A 675 65.85 -56.30 -113.53
C GLY A 675 66.19 -57.79 -113.38
N VAL A 676 67.39 -58.20 -113.83
CA VAL A 676 67.89 -59.57 -113.64
C VAL A 676 68.14 -59.80 -112.15
N PRO A 677 67.68 -60.91 -111.54
CA PRO A 677 67.86 -61.15 -110.11
C PRO A 677 69.34 -61.11 -109.67
N VAL A 678 69.62 -60.37 -108.60
CA VAL A 678 70.93 -60.31 -107.93
C VAL A 678 70.78 -60.67 -106.46
N THR A 679 71.85 -61.22 -105.87
CA THR A 679 71.92 -61.45 -104.42
C THR A 679 72.47 -60.20 -103.75
N LEU A 680 71.67 -59.59 -102.88
CA LEU A 680 72.11 -58.48 -102.03
C LEU A 680 72.88 -59.01 -100.80
N SER A 681 74.07 -58.50 -100.56
CA SER A 681 74.79 -58.65 -99.29
C SER A 681 74.34 -57.56 -98.32
N GLY A 682 73.87 -57.95 -97.13
CA GLY A 682 73.37 -57.00 -96.12
C GLY A 682 72.00 -56.41 -96.45
N ALA A 683 71.11 -57.18 -97.09
CA ALA A 683 69.78 -56.73 -97.54
C ALA A 683 68.88 -56.16 -96.43
N ASN A 684 69.19 -56.39 -95.16
CA ASN A 684 68.49 -55.86 -94.00
C ASN A 684 69.24 -54.73 -93.28
N SER A 685 70.23 -54.14 -93.95
CA SER A 685 71.00 -53.01 -93.43
C SER A 685 70.69 -51.74 -94.19
N ALA A 686 71.04 -50.58 -93.62
CA ALA A 686 70.92 -49.31 -94.33
C ALA A 686 71.77 -49.25 -95.61
N LYS A 687 72.84 -50.04 -95.74
CA LYS A 687 73.76 -49.98 -96.90
C LYS A 687 74.06 -51.35 -97.50
N PRO A 688 73.10 -52.00 -98.20
CA PRO A 688 73.34 -53.28 -98.85
C PRO A 688 74.19 -53.10 -100.11
N SER A 689 74.77 -54.19 -100.60
CA SER A 689 75.54 -54.17 -101.86
C SER A 689 75.30 -55.39 -102.73
N PHE A 690 75.53 -55.26 -104.04
CA PHE A 690 75.48 -56.36 -105.00
C PHE A 690 76.46 -56.15 -106.14
N THR A 691 76.79 -57.22 -106.87
CA THR A 691 77.63 -57.13 -108.07
C THR A 691 76.75 -57.02 -109.32
N SER A 692 76.95 -55.96 -110.10
CA SER A 692 76.19 -55.70 -111.33
C SER A 692 76.92 -56.21 -112.58
N ALA A 693 76.17 -56.58 -113.61
CA ALA A 693 76.68 -56.90 -114.95
C ALA A 693 76.46 -55.72 -115.91
N ARG A 694 77.31 -55.53 -116.92
CA ARG A 694 77.19 -54.41 -117.89
C ARG A 694 75.85 -54.39 -118.63
N ASN A 695 75.41 -53.19 -119.01
CA ASN A 695 74.18 -52.94 -119.78
C ASN A 695 72.91 -53.49 -119.11
N ARG A 696 72.77 -53.27 -117.79
CA ARG A 696 71.61 -53.69 -117.00
C ARG A 696 71.00 -52.52 -116.23
N ALA A 697 69.68 -52.57 -116.07
CA ALA A 697 68.93 -51.71 -115.16
C ALA A 697 68.31 -52.56 -114.04
N TYR A 698 68.44 -52.09 -112.81
CA TYR A 698 67.91 -52.70 -111.60
C TYR A 698 67.07 -51.67 -110.85
N THR A 699 65.99 -52.11 -110.20
CA THR A 699 65.24 -51.26 -109.27
C THR A 699 65.12 -51.99 -107.96
N PHE A 700 65.45 -51.31 -106.86
CA PHE A 700 65.36 -51.83 -105.50
C PHE A 700 64.42 -50.98 -104.69
N ARG A 701 63.56 -51.64 -103.91
CA ARG A 701 62.72 -51.02 -102.90
C ARG A 701 63.39 -51.15 -101.54
N LEU A 702 63.57 -50.03 -100.87
CA LEU A 702 63.80 -49.96 -99.44
C LEU A 702 62.45 -49.96 -98.72
N ILE A 703 62.33 -50.82 -97.72
CA ILE A 703 61.22 -50.85 -96.76
C ILE A 703 61.83 -50.53 -95.39
N VAL A 704 61.29 -49.55 -94.70
CA VAL A 704 61.71 -49.14 -93.36
C VAL A 704 60.55 -49.32 -92.39
N THR A 705 60.80 -49.89 -91.22
CA THR A 705 59.83 -49.99 -90.13
C THR A 705 60.44 -49.61 -88.78
N ASP A 706 59.61 -48.96 -87.95
CA ASP A 706 59.92 -48.47 -86.61
C ASP A 706 59.72 -49.52 -85.49
N GLY A 707 59.21 -50.72 -85.82
CA GLY A 707 58.89 -51.75 -84.83
C GLY A 707 57.69 -51.44 -83.90
N LYS A 708 57.02 -50.30 -84.11
CA LYS A 708 55.83 -49.83 -83.38
C LYS A 708 54.56 -49.83 -84.23
N GLY A 709 54.69 -50.19 -85.51
CA GLY A 709 53.59 -50.43 -86.43
C GLY A 709 53.61 -49.50 -87.65
N GLY A 710 54.54 -48.54 -87.71
CA GLY A 710 54.79 -47.71 -88.88
C GLY A 710 55.69 -48.38 -89.90
N ILE A 711 55.36 -48.20 -91.17
CA ILE A 711 56.13 -48.70 -92.32
C ILE A 711 56.09 -47.64 -93.42
N ASP A 712 57.23 -47.38 -94.05
CA ASP A 712 57.31 -46.59 -95.28
C ASP A 712 58.28 -47.24 -96.28
N THR A 713 58.18 -46.86 -97.55
CA THR A 713 58.99 -47.44 -98.63
C THR A 713 59.47 -46.41 -99.62
N ASP A 714 60.69 -46.58 -100.13
CA ASP A 714 61.25 -45.76 -101.19
C ASP A 714 62.01 -46.63 -102.21
N ASP A 715 62.06 -46.21 -103.47
CA ASP A 715 62.64 -46.99 -104.56
C ASP A 715 63.88 -46.29 -105.14
N VAL A 716 64.91 -47.05 -105.49
CA VAL A 716 66.12 -46.56 -106.17
C VAL A 716 66.41 -47.37 -107.43
N VAL A 717 66.74 -46.67 -108.51
CA VAL A 717 67.11 -47.25 -109.80
C VAL A 717 68.63 -47.24 -109.96
N VAL A 718 69.19 -48.37 -110.41
CA VAL A 718 70.61 -48.51 -110.73
C VAL A 718 70.75 -48.88 -112.20
N GLN A 719 71.40 -48.02 -112.98
CA GLN A 719 71.73 -48.28 -114.39
C GLN A 719 73.23 -48.54 -114.55
N THR A 720 73.57 -49.56 -115.34
CA THR A 720 74.95 -49.94 -115.62
C THR A 720 75.19 -50.00 -117.14
N PHE A 721 76.33 -49.46 -117.61
CA PHE A 721 76.70 -49.39 -119.02
C PHE A 721 77.90 -50.28 -119.38
#